data_AF-A0A538HKZ7-F1
#
_entry.id   AF-A0A538HKZ7-F1
#
_cell.length_a   1.000
_cell.length_b   1.000
_cell.length_c   1.000
_cell.angle_alpha   90.00
_cell.angle_beta   90.00
_cell.angle_gamma   90.00
#
_symmetry.space_group_name_H-M   'P 1'
#
loop_
_entity.id
_entity.type
_entity.pdbx_description
1 polymer ?
#
loop_
_entity_poly.entity_id
_entity_poly.type
_entity_poly.pdbx_seq_one_letter_code
_entity_poly.pdbx_strand_id
1 'polypeptide(L)'
;MTAIRYTPPGDRDTRRGRWVVLLAFWVAMALLCVGAVVVALVREPDQPRSQCAPPQECPGPPLGQPPSQFRRWASHGRGVSLVYPRRVFATESTSDTSLRLRVRASRPSGVEANLWLTVQRAGRTLPNELLEERKDDLGAFVLGITEDDDPLTIVPAPRLGDIDGVGGSYRGTADTPQGPSAPAILTLGAARCAGDCGTAYVPFADPHQLHVAPMTARPIPRRRAALLGAVMVTLIGAYTVPAHAEVERAPSKAAGELTRIGRTVARARIDLTFLLRVPGSAALERYLAERTASAPPLTPAEIGERFGLPSARLDRLTAQLERAGIRVTERFDQRSALLATGRARAVERLFGVRLIEVRDKDGDRFRIPDHPLRIPPELRDAVVRVGGLDTRPAYQPSAVTPLPRTKSGGWMEPSQLRDAYQANTLAQDGYDGSGETVAVVSLATAHGEEFAAWAKRFETSVEPFENITVKPRPPKPTSSKWKYQWTGEIGIDLGMVRALAPAATILNYETRNDGTSIERALGQLIQDRRASIVTISWGSCELDDNADYMARVDETTYAMAEAAGIDIFVASGDHGPYDCQTWDGPPDRRISVDFPSSSAHVIAVGGTTLSWQESASVTGAGGGVSTVIARPPWQLNSVVNDPGTKRLVPDVAGPASAFTNLLIPWWNVDHLDYRLASGTSAAAPFWAGATALVYQYVRDHGGTVPHGKLKDKLYELATDATRYASAFDDITSGSNESFAARPGWDFITGLGTPKIANLAAALATG
;
A
#
# COMPACT_ATOMS: atom_id res chain seq x y z
N MET A 1 4.05 30.31 -76.41
CA MET A 1 3.19 29.28 -77.03
C MET A 1 3.53 27.95 -76.36
N THR A 2 2.69 27.22 -75.65
CA THR A 2 1.24 27.23 -75.45
C THR A 2 0.97 26.43 -74.16
N ALA A 3 0.06 26.89 -73.32
CA ALA A 3 -0.34 26.22 -72.09
C ALA A 3 -1.25 25.02 -72.37
N ILE A 4 -1.09 23.91 -71.63
CA ILE A 4 -2.14 22.90 -71.45
C ILE A 4 -2.22 22.56 -69.96
N ARG A 5 -3.39 22.86 -69.37
CA ARG A 5 -3.82 22.47 -68.03
C ARG A 5 -4.19 20.98 -68.02
N TYR A 6 -3.81 20.28 -66.96
CA TYR A 6 -4.39 18.97 -66.62
C TYR A 6 -5.01 19.06 -65.23
N THR A 7 -6.34 18.93 -65.17
CA THR A 7 -7.14 18.79 -63.94
C THR A 7 -7.35 17.30 -63.66
N PRO A 8 -7.06 16.76 -62.46
CA PRO A 8 -7.46 15.42 -62.08
C PRO A 8 -8.96 15.36 -61.72
N PRO A 9 -9.65 14.25 -62.00
CA PRO A 9 -11.07 14.07 -61.73
C PRO A 9 -11.36 13.92 -60.22
N GLY A 10 -12.50 14.45 -59.80
CA GLY A 10 -12.92 14.51 -58.41
C GLY A 10 -13.28 13.14 -57.81
N ASP A 11 -12.61 12.80 -56.71
CA ASP A 11 -12.90 11.66 -55.86
C ASP A 11 -14.00 12.01 -54.83
N ARG A 12 -15.25 12.09 -55.31
CA ARG A 12 -16.45 12.31 -54.46
C ARG A 12 -17.18 11.03 -54.09
N ASP A 13 -16.79 9.86 -54.61
CA ASP A 13 -17.53 8.61 -54.44
C ASP A 13 -17.02 7.68 -53.32
N THR A 14 -15.79 7.86 -52.82
CA THR A 14 -15.23 6.98 -51.78
C THR A 14 -15.64 7.36 -50.34
N ARG A 15 -16.18 8.57 -50.12
CA ARG A 15 -16.69 8.99 -48.79
C ARG A 15 -18.12 8.57 -48.51
N ARG A 16 -18.99 8.46 -49.53
CA ARG A 16 -20.40 8.04 -49.33
C ARG A 16 -20.53 6.56 -48.96
N GLY A 17 -19.69 5.69 -49.53
CA GLY A 17 -19.71 4.25 -49.22
C GLY A 17 -19.36 3.91 -47.77
N ARG A 18 -18.40 4.61 -47.15
CA ARG A 18 -17.97 4.35 -45.76
C ARG A 18 -19.01 4.77 -44.72
N TRP A 19 -19.78 5.83 -44.98
CA TRP A 19 -20.85 6.27 -44.08
C TRP A 19 -22.06 5.35 -44.08
N VAL A 20 -22.40 4.75 -45.23
CA VAL A 20 -23.52 3.81 -45.34
C VAL A 20 -23.24 2.52 -44.57
N VAL A 21 -22.00 2.02 -44.60
CA VAL A 21 -21.60 0.80 -43.86
C VAL A 21 -21.58 1.05 -42.34
N LEU A 22 -21.10 2.21 -41.89
CA LEU A 22 -21.13 2.58 -40.47
C LEU A 22 -22.56 2.79 -39.95
N LEU A 23 -23.43 3.41 -40.74
CA LEU A 23 -24.84 3.60 -40.37
C LEU A 23 -25.59 2.26 -40.27
N ALA A 24 -25.36 1.34 -41.20
CA ALA A 24 -25.95 0.00 -41.17
C ALA A 24 -25.52 -0.81 -39.93
N PHE A 25 -24.26 -0.68 -39.51
CA PHE A 25 -23.74 -1.33 -38.31
C PHE A 25 -24.42 -0.81 -37.03
N TRP A 26 -24.58 0.51 -36.89
CA TRP A 26 -25.22 1.11 -35.72
C TRP A 26 -26.73 0.82 -35.64
N VAL A 27 -27.43 0.76 -36.78
CA VAL A 27 -28.86 0.41 -36.84
C VAL A 27 -29.08 -1.07 -36.44
N ALA A 28 -28.20 -1.98 -36.87
CA ALA A 28 -28.30 -3.38 -36.46
C ALA A 28 -28.07 -3.58 -34.95
N MET A 29 -27.16 -2.80 -34.36
CA MET A 29 -26.87 -2.85 -32.92
C MET A 29 -28.04 -2.30 -32.09
N ALA A 30 -28.68 -1.23 -32.54
CA ALA A 30 -29.86 -0.67 -31.88
C ALA A 30 -31.06 -1.63 -31.89
N LEU A 31 -31.31 -2.34 -33.00
CA LEU A 31 -32.40 -3.32 -33.09
C LEU A 31 -32.19 -4.55 -32.18
N LEU A 32 -30.94 -4.97 -32.00
CA LEU A 32 -30.58 -6.04 -31.05
C LEU A 32 -30.81 -5.63 -29.58
N CYS A 33 -30.50 -4.38 -29.23
CA CYS A 33 -30.76 -3.86 -27.89
C CYS A 33 -32.26 -3.75 -27.58
N VAL A 34 -33.09 -3.32 -28.55
CA VAL A 34 -34.55 -3.23 -28.36
C VAL A 34 -35.18 -4.62 -28.21
N GLY A 35 -34.71 -5.62 -28.96
CA GLY A 35 -35.18 -7.00 -28.83
C GLY A 35 -34.89 -7.62 -27.46
N ALA A 36 -33.74 -7.29 -26.85
CA ALA A 36 -33.37 -7.78 -25.53
C ALA A 36 -34.25 -7.19 -24.40
N VAL A 37 -34.64 -5.92 -24.52
CA VAL A 37 -35.49 -5.23 -23.54
C VAL A 37 -36.94 -5.75 -23.58
N VAL A 38 -37.47 -6.07 -24.77
CA VAL A 38 -38.84 -6.61 -24.93
C VAL A 38 -38.95 -8.03 -24.36
N VAL A 39 -37.88 -8.84 -24.39
CA VAL A 39 -37.87 -10.19 -23.81
C VAL A 39 -37.79 -10.16 -22.27
N ALA A 40 -37.17 -9.13 -21.70
CA ALA A 40 -37.08 -8.96 -20.25
C ALA A 40 -38.41 -8.51 -19.59
N LEU A 41 -39.30 -7.86 -20.34
CA LEU A 41 -40.55 -7.28 -19.80
C LEU A 41 -41.77 -8.23 -19.82
N VAL A 42 -41.63 -9.49 -20.28
CA VAL A 42 -42.80 -10.39 -20.53
C VAL A 42 -42.82 -11.66 -19.65
N ARG A 43 -42.07 -11.72 -18.53
CA ARG A 43 -42.17 -12.86 -17.60
C ARG A 43 -42.17 -12.44 -16.13
N GLU A 44 -43.35 -12.22 -15.59
CA GLU A 44 -43.59 -12.31 -14.14
C GLU A 44 -43.96 -13.76 -13.78
N PRO A 45 -43.37 -14.36 -12.73
CA PRO A 45 -43.88 -15.59 -12.15
C PRO A 45 -44.95 -15.30 -11.07
N ASP A 46 -46.07 -16.01 -11.16
CA ASP A 46 -47.17 -15.96 -10.19
C ASP A 46 -46.73 -16.27 -8.75
N GLN A 47 -47.20 -15.48 -7.79
CA GLN A 47 -47.01 -15.76 -6.36
C GLN A 47 -47.93 -16.90 -5.88
N PRO A 48 -47.43 -17.91 -5.13
CA PRO A 48 -48.28 -18.92 -4.52
C PRO A 48 -49.01 -18.36 -3.29
N ARG A 49 -50.33 -18.55 -3.26
CA ARG A 49 -51.21 -18.20 -2.13
C ARG A 49 -50.87 -19.02 -0.87
N SER A 50 -50.77 -18.36 0.28
CA SER A 50 -50.61 -19.00 1.59
C SER A 50 -51.90 -19.70 2.04
N GLN A 51 -51.84 -21.01 2.31
CA GLN A 51 -52.87 -21.73 3.05
C GLN A 51 -52.52 -21.72 4.54
N CYS A 52 -52.92 -20.69 5.29
CA CYS A 52 -53.11 -20.72 6.74
C CYS A 52 -53.88 -19.46 7.16
N ALA A 53 -54.96 -19.63 7.94
CA ALA A 53 -55.65 -18.54 8.61
C ALA A 53 -55.44 -18.70 10.14
N PRO A 54 -55.24 -17.61 10.90
CA PRO A 54 -55.17 -17.66 12.37
C PRO A 54 -56.57 -17.88 13.01
N PRO A 55 -56.69 -18.45 14.23
CA PRO A 55 -55.64 -18.75 15.22
C PRO A 55 -55.67 -20.21 15.71
N GLN A 56 -54.72 -21.04 15.30
CA GLN A 56 -54.40 -22.27 16.04
C GLN A 56 -52.92 -22.59 15.86
N GLU A 57 -52.19 -22.74 16.98
CA GLU A 57 -50.77 -23.10 16.99
C GLU A 57 -50.58 -24.49 16.36
N CYS A 58 -49.73 -24.57 15.33
CA CYS A 58 -49.33 -25.85 14.76
C CYS A 58 -48.31 -26.55 15.68
N PRO A 59 -48.51 -27.82 16.05
CA PRO A 59 -47.49 -28.59 16.76
C PRO A 59 -46.30 -28.88 15.83
N GLY A 60 -45.09 -28.61 16.30
CA GLY A 60 -43.85 -28.84 15.53
C GLY A 60 -43.65 -30.33 15.18
N PRO A 61 -43.08 -30.66 14.01
CA PRO A 61 -42.94 -32.03 13.56
C PRO A 61 -41.84 -32.79 14.34
N PRO A 62 -41.97 -34.12 14.53
CA PRO A 62 -40.95 -34.92 15.16
C PRO A 62 -39.69 -35.02 14.28
N LEU A 63 -38.53 -34.74 14.88
CA LEU A 63 -37.22 -34.69 14.23
C LEU A 63 -36.71 -36.11 13.88
N GLY A 64 -36.99 -36.60 12.68
CA GLY A 64 -36.28 -37.76 12.12
C GLY A 64 -34.78 -37.49 11.91
N GLN A 65 -33.93 -38.53 11.94
CA GLN A 65 -32.51 -38.38 11.60
C GLN A 65 -32.34 -37.93 10.14
N PRO A 66 -31.42 -36.98 9.85
CA PRO A 66 -31.19 -36.54 8.47
C PRO A 66 -30.65 -37.69 7.61
N PRO A 67 -30.93 -37.72 6.29
CA PRO A 67 -30.33 -38.71 5.39
C PRO A 67 -28.79 -38.65 5.46
N SER A 68 -28.10 -39.78 5.27
CA SER A 68 -26.64 -39.93 5.44
C SER A 68 -25.77 -38.94 4.64
N GLN A 69 -26.31 -38.36 3.57
CA GLN A 69 -25.69 -37.35 2.72
C GLN A 69 -25.71 -35.92 3.30
N PHE A 70 -26.43 -35.70 4.41
CA PHE A 70 -26.51 -34.43 5.14
C PHE A 70 -25.94 -34.57 6.56
N ARG A 71 -25.42 -33.48 7.11
CA ARG A 71 -25.06 -33.32 8.53
C ARG A 71 -26.09 -32.41 9.19
N ARG A 72 -26.40 -32.69 10.44
CA ARG A 72 -27.17 -31.79 11.31
C ARG A 72 -26.24 -31.20 12.36
N TRP A 73 -26.28 -29.89 12.51
CA TRP A 73 -25.79 -29.18 13.69
C TRP A 73 -26.99 -28.74 14.51
N ALA A 74 -26.88 -28.79 15.84
CA ALA A 74 -27.94 -28.38 16.75
C ALA A 74 -27.35 -27.58 17.93
N SER A 75 -27.97 -26.44 18.21
CA SER A 75 -27.76 -25.65 19.41
C SER A 75 -28.73 -26.14 20.49
N HIS A 76 -28.22 -26.93 21.43
CA HIS A 76 -29.01 -27.60 22.47
C HIS A 76 -29.57 -26.61 23.49
N GLY A 77 -28.86 -25.49 23.75
CA GLY A 77 -29.33 -24.43 24.64
C GLY A 77 -30.24 -23.37 23.98
N ARG A 78 -30.41 -23.40 22.65
CA ARG A 78 -31.10 -22.32 21.90
C ARG A 78 -32.05 -22.78 20.79
N GLY A 79 -32.39 -24.06 20.73
CA GLY A 79 -33.48 -24.60 19.90
C GLY A 79 -33.31 -24.45 18.38
N VAL A 80 -32.10 -24.15 17.89
CA VAL A 80 -31.81 -24.01 16.45
C VAL A 80 -31.11 -25.27 15.95
N SER A 81 -31.52 -25.77 14.79
CA SER A 81 -30.79 -26.83 14.08
C SER A 81 -30.59 -26.49 12.61
N LEU A 82 -29.40 -26.77 12.09
CA LEU A 82 -29.06 -26.58 10.68
C LEU A 82 -28.76 -27.93 10.03
N VAL A 83 -29.35 -28.21 8.89
CA VAL A 83 -29.06 -29.41 8.07
C VAL A 83 -28.35 -28.98 6.80
N TYR A 84 -27.16 -29.50 6.52
CA TYR A 84 -26.33 -29.12 5.37
C TYR A 84 -25.70 -30.34 4.66
N PRO A 85 -25.54 -30.30 3.33
CA PRO A 85 -25.04 -31.45 2.56
C PRO A 85 -23.54 -31.67 2.79
N ARG A 86 -23.15 -32.89 3.21
CA ARG A 86 -21.75 -33.27 3.52
C ARG A 86 -20.83 -33.25 2.30
N ARG A 87 -21.39 -33.36 1.10
CA ARG A 87 -20.64 -33.35 -0.17
C ARG A 87 -20.17 -31.95 -0.55
N VAL A 88 -20.95 -30.93 -0.17
CA VAL A 88 -20.66 -29.53 -0.49
C VAL A 88 -19.89 -28.88 0.65
N PHE A 89 -20.16 -29.25 1.90
CA PHE A 89 -19.59 -28.59 3.06
C PHE A 89 -18.80 -29.54 3.98
N ALA A 90 -17.64 -29.09 4.44
CA ALA A 90 -16.88 -29.63 5.55
C ALA A 90 -17.11 -28.75 6.78
N THR A 91 -17.44 -29.34 7.93
CA THR A 91 -17.46 -28.61 9.19
C THR A 91 -16.02 -28.29 9.59
N GLU A 92 -15.73 -27.02 9.82
CA GLU A 92 -14.41 -26.53 10.24
C GLU A 92 -14.37 -26.36 11.76
N SER A 93 -15.38 -25.71 12.33
CA SER A 93 -15.58 -25.61 13.77
C SER A 93 -17.06 -25.59 14.13
N THR A 94 -17.38 -25.99 15.35
CA THR A 94 -18.75 -26.04 15.86
C THR A 94 -18.76 -25.83 17.37
N SER A 95 -19.72 -25.05 17.87
CA SER A 95 -20.05 -24.91 19.29
C SER A 95 -21.56 -25.03 19.49
N ASP A 96 -22.07 -24.85 20.71
CA ASP A 96 -23.52 -24.71 20.94
C ASP A 96 -24.07 -23.41 20.34
N THR A 97 -23.20 -22.48 19.96
CA THR A 97 -23.57 -21.09 19.64
C THR A 97 -23.19 -20.68 18.23
N SER A 98 -22.35 -21.47 17.58
CA SER A 98 -21.77 -21.16 16.29
C SER A 98 -21.46 -22.42 15.48
N LEU A 99 -21.50 -22.28 14.15
CA LEU A 99 -21.12 -23.32 13.21
C LEU A 99 -20.34 -22.71 12.05
N ARG A 100 -19.14 -23.21 11.78
CA ARG A 100 -18.32 -22.81 10.63
C ARG A 100 -18.23 -23.95 9.63
N LEU A 101 -18.61 -23.70 8.38
CA LEU A 101 -18.54 -24.67 7.29
C LEU A 101 -17.65 -24.19 6.15
N ARG A 102 -16.68 -25.00 5.73
CA ARG A 102 -15.88 -24.77 4.52
C ARG A 102 -16.48 -25.49 3.31
N VAL A 103 -16.53 -24.87 2.14
CA VAL A 103 -16.94 -25.55 0.90
C VAL A 103 -15.86 -26.56 0.48
N ARG A 104 -16.26 -27.80 0.18
CA ARG A 104 -15.39 -28.85 -0.38
C ARG A 104 -15.24 -28.61 -1.88
N ALA A 105 -14.17 -27.92 -2.29
CA ALA A 105 -13.90 -27.65 -3.70
C ALA A 105 -13.78 -28.97 -4.50
N SER A 106 -14.61 -29.09 -5.54
CA SER A 106 -14.49 -30.16 -6.54
C SER A 106 -13.71 -29.67 -7.75
N ARG A 107 -12.50 -29.10 -7.58
CA ARG A 107 -11.45 -28.86 -8.61
C ARG A 107 -10.27 -28.02 -8.06
N PRO A 108 -9.09 -28.04 -8.72
CA PRO A 108 -7.81 -27.59 -8.15
C PRO A 108 -7.60 -26.07 -8.29
N SER A 109 -8.58 -25.25 -7.89
CA SER A 109 -8.51 -23.79 -7.97
C SER A 109 -8.27 -23.09 -6.63
N GLY A 110 -8.00 -23.83 -5.54
CA GLY A 110 -7.31 -23.28 -4.37
C GLY A 110 -8.01 -22.18 -3.54
N VAL A 111 -9.30 -21.89 -3.73
CA VAL A 111 -10.02 -20.87 -2.94
C VAL A 111 -10.92 -21.51 -1.88
N GLU A 112 -10.81 -21.04 -0.62
CA GLU A 112 -11.63 -21.47 0.52
C GLU A 112 -12.85 -20.56 0.72
N ALA A 113 -14.07 -21.11 0.68
CA ALA A 113 -15.30 -20.39 1.08
C ALA A 113 -15.78 -20.88 2.44
N ASN A 114 -16.00 -19.97 3.39
CA ASN A 114 -16.38 -20.27 4.78
C ASN A 114 -17.75 -19.67 5.13
N LEU A 115 -18.73 -20.52 5.41
CA LEU A 115 -20.04 -20.17 5.95
C LEU A 115 -19.96 -20.09 7.48
N TRP A 116 -20.43 -19.00 8.05
CA TRP A 116 -20.47 -18.81 9.50
C TRP A 116 -21.90 -18.70 9.99
N LEU A 117 -22.32 -19.55 10.91
CA LEU A 117 -23.57 -19.38 11.65
C LEU A 117 -23.25 -18.95 13.07
N THR A 118 -23.91 -17.91 13.58
CA THR A 118 -23.91 -17.57 15.01
C THR A 118 -25.35 -17.51 15.49
N VAL A 119 -25.66 -17.98 16.71
CA VAL A 119 -27.02 -18.00 17.29
C VAL A 119 -27.05 -17.15 18.57
N GLN A 120 -27.95 -16.17 18.74
CA GLN A 120 -28.02 -15.32 19.96
C GLN A 120 -29.44 -15.17 20.51
N ARG A 121 -29.72 -15.32 21.81
CA ARG A 121 -31.09 -15.17 22.36
C ARG A 121 -31.70 -13.81 22.00
N ALA A 122 -32.92 -13.83 21.47
CA ALA A 122 -33.66 -12.60 21.16
C ALA A 122 -34.09 -11.90 22.46
N GLY A 123 -33.77 -10.60 22.59
CA GLY A 123 -34.47 -9.69 23.51
C GLY A 123 -35.85 -9.31 22.97
N ARG A 124 -36.50 -8.28 23.54
CA ARG A 124 -37.83 -7.80 23.08
C ARG A 124 -37.83 -7.19 21.66
N THR A 125 -36.66 -7.02 21.04
CA THR A 125 -36.41 -6.37 19.74
C THR A 125 -36.99 -7.13 18.54
N LEU A 126 -37.45 -6.42 17.51
CA LEU A 126 -38.00 -7.02 16.28
C LEU A 126 -36.89 -7.42 15.29
N PRO A 127 -37.09 -8.45 14.44
CA PRO A 127 -36.07 -8.90 13.46
C PRO A 127 -35.55 -7.80 12.52
N ASN A 128 -36.39 -6.85 12.09
CA ASN A 128 -35.97 -5.73 11.23
C ASN A 128 -35.07 -4.74 11.98
N GLU A 129 -35.33 -4.50 13.27
CA GLU A 129 -34.50 -3.64 14.10
C GLU A 129 -33.12 -4.27 14.32
N LEU A 130 -33.05 -5.59 14.51
CA LEU A 130 -31.78 -6.34 14.57
C LEU A 130 -31.01 -6.33 13.24
N LEU A 131 -31.73 -6.35 12.12
CA LEU A 131 -31.15 -6.27 10.77
C LEU A 131 -30.58 -4.86 10.50
N GLU A 132 -31.30 -3.80 10.85
CA GLU A 132 -30.84 -2.42 10.69
C GLU A 132 -29.72 -2.06 11.68
N GLU A 133 -29.81 -2.47 12.95
CA GLU A 133 -28.71 -2.34 13.91
C GLU A 133 -27.43 -3.00 13.37
N ARG A 134 -27.58 -4.15 12.69
CA ARG A 134 -26.43 -4.82 12.08
C ARG A 134 -25.93 -4.15 10.80
N LYS A 135 -26.81 -3.56 10.00
CA LYS A 135 -26.39 -2.73 8.85
C LYS A 135 -25.68 -1.47 9.32
N ASP A 136 -26.09 -0.88 10.43
CA ASP A 136 -25.40 0.24 11.07
C ASP A 136 -24.02 -0.18 11.61
N ASP A 137 -23.95 -1.33 12.30
CA ASP A 137 -22.68 -1.92 12.73
C ASP A 137 -21.72 -2.16 11.55
N LEU A 138 -22.25 -2.67 10.43
CA LEU A 138 -21.47 -2.98 9.22
C LEU A 138 -21.16 -1.74 8.39
N GLY A 139 -21.97 -0.70 8.48
CA GLY A 139 -21.71 0.61 7.87
C GLY A 139 -20.45 1.28 8.42
N ALA A 140 -19.95 0.83 9.57
CA ALA A 140 -18.64 1.20 10.10
C ALA A 140 -17.44 0.46 9.47
N PHE A 141 -17.70 -0.49 8.57
CA PHE A 141 -16.69 -1.34 7.89
C PHE A 141 -16.96 -1.50 6.39
N VAL A 142 -17.96 -0.82 5.83
CA VAL A 142 -18.37 -0.99 4.43
C VAL A 142 -18.80 0.38 3.88
N LEU A 143 -18.12 0.85 2.83
CA LEU A 143 -18.43 2.10 2.12
C LEU A 143 -19.73 1.95 1.33
N GLY A 144 -20.85 2.17 2.03
CA GLY A 144 -22.19 2.01 1.49
C GLY A 144 -22.60 0.54 1.38
N ILE A 145 -23.72 0.21 2.02
CA ILE A 145 -24.39 -1.08 1.88
C ILE A 145 -25.66 -0.82 1.09
N THR A 146 -25.74 -1.36 -0.13
CA THR A 146 -26.96 -1.31 -0.95
C THR A 146 -27.53 -2.71 -1.07
N GLU A 147 -28.84 -2.82 -1.22
CA GLU A 147 -29.47 -4.08 -1.55
C GLU A 147 -28.93 -4.58 -2.90
N ASP A 148 -28.59 -5.86 -2.99
CA ASP A 148 -28.12 -6.50 -4.22
C ASP A 148 -29.35 -6.98 -5.01
N ASP A 149 -29.65 -6.31 -6.11
CA ASP A 149 -30.80 -6.56 -6.97
C ASP A 149 -30.48 -7.49 -8.15
N ASP A 150 -29.25 -8.01 -8.23
CA ASP A 150 -28.82 -8.93 -9.28
C ASP A 150 -29.39 -10.36 -9.06
N PRO A 151 -30.28 -10.84 -9.93
CA PRO A 151 -30.94 -12.14 -9.79
C PRO A 151 -29.99 -13.34 -9.86
N LEU A 152 -28.72 -13.14 -10.27
CA LEU A 152 -27.69 -14.20 -10.28
C LEU A 152 -26.95 -14.34 -8.94
N THR A 153 -27.05 -13.34 -8.05
CA THR A 153 -26.34 -13.30 -6.77
C THR A 153 -27.25 -13.17 -5.55
N ILE A 154 -28.55 -12.90 -5.75
CA ILE A 154 -29.55 -12.93 -4.68
C ILE A 154 -29.60 -14.32 -4.02
N VAL A 155 -29.18 -14.37 -2.76
CA VAL A 155 -29.51 -15.45 -1.83
C VAL A 155 -30.89 -15.13 -1.22
N PRO A 156 -31.90 -16.01 -1.40
CA PRO A 156 -33.23 -15.81 -0.81
C PRO A 156 -33.13 -15.65 0.71
N ALA A 157 -33.94 -14.75 1.29
CA ALA A 157 -33.98 -14.54 2.74
C ALA A 157 -34.03 -15.88 3.49
N PRO A 158 -33.21 -16.07 4.55
CA PRO A 158 -33.14 -17.36 5.21
C PRO A 158 -34.47 -17.70 5.85
N ARG A 159 -35.08 -18.81 5.42
CA ARG A 159 -36.14 -19.48 6.16
C ARG A 159 -35.51 -20.39 7.21
N LEU A 160 -35.75 -20.09 8.47
CA LEU A 160 -35.32 -20.91 9.60
C LEU A 160 -36.47 -21.84 10.00
N GLY A 161 -36.57 -22.97 9.30
CA GLY A 161 -37.76 -23.83 9.41
C GLY A 161 -38.98 -23.17 8.75
N ASP A 162 -40.12 -23.16 9.45
CA ASP A 162 -41.38 -22.55 8.98
C ASP A 162 -41.51 -21.07 9.38
N ILE A 163 -40.44 -20.46 9.87
CA ILE A 163 -40.44 -19.08 10.35
C ILE A 163 -39.89 -18.19 9.25
N ASP A 164 -40.72 -17.25 8.81
CA ASP A 164 -40.30 -16.18 7.92
C ASP A 164 -39.32 -15.26 8.67
N GLY A 165 -38.07 -15.26 8.23
CA GLY A 165 -37.06 -14.29 8.63
C GLY A 165 -37.09 -13.06 7.75
N VAL A 166 -36.51 -11.98 8.24
CA VAL A 166 -36.20 -10.78 7.44
C VAL A 166 -34.72 -10.84 7.05
N GLY A 167 -34.41 -10.57 5.80
CA GLY A 167 -33.06 -10.73 5.30
C GLY A 167 -32.97 -10.44 3.80
N GLY A 168 -31.76 -10.26 3.31
CA GLY A 168 -31.49 -9.89 1.93
C GLY A 168 -30.02 -10.11 1.59
N SER A 169 -29.74 -10.10 0.29
CA SER A 169 -28.38 -9.98 -0.20
C SER A 169 -28.07 -8.51 -0.38
N TYR A 170 -26.92 -8.11 0.12
CA TYR A 170 -26.44 -6.74 0.11
C TYR A 170 -25.08 -6.73 -0.55
N ARG A 171 -24.81 -5.69 -1.31
CA ARG A 171 -23.49 -5.44 -1.88
C ARG A 171 -22.87 -4.24 -1.19
N GLY A 172 -21.59 -4.33 -0.89
CA GLY A 172 -20.85 -3.21 -0.34
C GLY A 172 -19.36 -3.40 -0.48
N THR A 173 -18.64 -2.28 -0.47
CA THR A 173 -17.17 -2.28 -0.56
C THR A 173 -16.64 -2.26 0.84
N ALA A 174 -15.99 -3.32 1.33
CA ALA A 174 -15.55 -3.31 2.72
C ALA A 174 -14.47 -2.23 2.88
N ASP A 175 -14.73 -1.29 3.78
CA ASP A 175 -13.80 -0.31 4.30
C ASP A 175 -12.87 -1.06 5.25
N THR A 176 -11.78 -1.55 4.69
CA THR A 176 -10.73 -2.14 5.51
C THR A 176 -9.86 -1.02 6.04
N PRO A 177 -9.14 -1.25 7.15
CA PRO A 177 -8.06 -0.34 7.54
C PRO A 177 -7.15 -0.03 6.32
N GLN A 178 -6.92 -0.99 5.42
CA GLN A 178 -6.09 -0.87 4.21
C GLN A 178 -6.78 -0.26 2.97
N GLY A 179 -7.96 0.35 3.12
CA GLY A 179 -8.72 0.93 2.01
C GLY A 179 -9.90 0.09 1.54
N PRO A 180 -10.65 0.62 0.55
CA PRO A 180 -11.76 -0.11 -0.05
C PRO A 180 -11.25 -1.39 -0.70
N SER A 181 -11.64 -2.53 -0.12
CA SER A 181 -11.45 -3.85 -0.73
C SER A 181 -12.34 -4.04 -1.96
N ALA A 182 -12.17 -5.13 -2.71
CA ALA A 182 -13.09 -5.49 -3.79
C ALA A 182 -14.56 -5.53 -3.30
N PRO A 183 -15.55 -5.17 -4.16
CA PRO A 183 -16.96 -5.23 -3.80
C PRO A 183 -17.34 -6.63 -3.34
N ALA A 184 -17.96 -6.70 -2.17
CA ALA A 184 -18.26 -7.93 -1.48
C ALA A 184 -19.78 -8.12 -1.38
N ILE A 185 -20.24 -9.37 -1.41
CA ILE A 185 -21.66 -9.73 -1.28
C ILE A 185 -21.89 -10.28 0.12
N LEU A 186 -22.84 -9.69 0.82
CA LEU A 186 -23.21 -9.96 2.20
C LEU A 186 -24.65 -10.46 2.23
N THR A 187 -24.90 -11.66 2.74
CA THR A 187 -26.27 -12.12 3.00
C THR A 187 -26.60 -11.94 4.46
N LEU A 188 -27.47 -10.98 4.79
CA LEU A 188 -27.95 -10.80 6.15
C LEU A 188 -29.31 -11.48 6.32
N GLY A 189 -29.53 -12.09 7.47
CA GLY A 189 -30.84 -12.58 7.84
C GLY A 189 -31.03 -12.66 9.34
N ALA A 190 -32.25 -12.41 9.78
CA ALA A 190 -32.71 -12.51 11.15
C ALA A 190 -34.09 -13.18 11.16
N ALA A 191 -34.30 -14.17 12.01
CA ALA A 191 -35.64 -14.72 12.24
C ALA A 191 -35.91 -14.89 13.73
N ARG A 192 -37.19 -14.85 14.11
CA ARG A 192 -37.65 -14.98 15.49
C ARG A 192 -38.65 -16.12 15.60
N CYS A 193 -38.34 -17.11 16.43
CA CYS A 193 -39.29 -18.18 16.78
C CYS A 193 -40.17 -17.77 17.96
N ALA A 194 -41.34 -18.41 18.12
CA ALA A 194 -42.12 -18.29 19.34
C ALA A 194 -41.40 -19.03 20.50
N GLY A 195 -40.61 -18.32 21.31
CA GLY A 195 -39.89 -18.83 22.49
C GLY A 195 -38.46 -18.28 22.68
N ASP A 196 -37.76 -18.74 23.73
CA ASP A 196 -36.37 -18.37 24.10
C ASP A 196 -35.30 -19.05 23.21
N CYS A 197 -35.32 -18.75 21.90
CA CYS A 197 -34.35 -19.25 20.93
C CYS A 197 -33.68 -18.08 20.17
N GLY A 198 -32.48 -18.31 19.63
CA GLY A 198 -31.63 -17.21 19.16
C GLY A 198 -31.57 -16.93 17.65
N THR A 199 -31.08 -15.73 17.28
CA THR A 199 -30.87 -15.19 15.93
C THR A 199 -29.73 -15.88 15.19
N ALA A 200 -29.96 -16.43 13.99
CA ALA A 200 -28.91 -17.03 13.16
C ALA A 200 -28.27 -16.02 12.18
N TYR A 201 -26.94 -15.93 12.13
CA TYR A 201 -26.19 -15.03 11.22
C TYR A 201 -25.49 -15.79 10.06
N VAL A 202 -25.17 -15.14 8.92
CA VAL A 202 -24.34 -15.72 7.82
C VAL A 202 -23.39 -14.67 7.18
N PRO A 203 -22.09 -14.60 7.53
CA PRO A 203 -21.13 -13.82 6.72
C PRO A 203 -20.31 -14.62 5.68
N PHE A 204 -20.29 -14.06 4.46
CA PHE A 204 -19.38 -14.16 3.29
C PHE A 204 -19.22 -15.42 2.41
N ALA A 205 -19.30 -15.18 1.09
CA ALA A 205 -18.77 -15.98 -0.03
C ALA A 205 -18.00 -15.05 -0.99
N ASP A 206 -16.80 -15.47 -1.43
CA ASP A 206 -15.94 -14.75 -2.40
C ASP A 206 -16.47 -14.91 -3.86
N PRO A 207 -16.55 -13.82 -4.65
CA PRO A 207 -17.05 -13.83 -6.02
C PRO A 207 -15.98 -14.19 -7.07
N HIS A 208 -15.61 -15.47 -7.15
CA HIS A 208 -15.00 -15.98 -8.39
C HIS A 208 -15.64 -17.19 -9.04
N GLN A 209 -16.59 -17.94 -8.45
CA GLN A 209 -17.26 -19.05 -9.19
C GLN A 209 -18.69 -19.37 -8.73
N LEU A 210 -19.69 -18.78 -9.40
CA LEU A 210 -21.06 -19.30 -9.43
C LEU A 210 -21.55 -19.35 -10.89
N HIS A 211 -21.07 -20.36 -11.62
CA HIS A 211 -21.70 -20.79 -12.88
C HIS A 211 -22.53 -22.04 -12.59
N VAL A 212 -23.86 -21.88 -12.53
CA VAL A 212 -24.79 -23.02 -12.58
C VAL A 212 -25.12 -23.30 -14.03
N ALA A 213 -24.50 -24.33 -14.61
CA ALA A 213 -24.95 -24.91 -15.86
C ALA A 213 -26.13 -25.88 -15.61
N PRO A 214 -27.18 -25.88 -16.44
CA PRO A 214 -28.33 -26.77 -16.26
C PRO A 214 -27.94 -28.23 -16.49
N MET A 215 -28.25 -29.10 -15.53
CA MET A 215 -28.24 -30.55 -15.76
C MET A 215 -29.54 -30.95 -16.46
N THR A 216 -29.49 -31.12 -17.79
CA THR A 216 -30.07 -32.27 -18.50
C THR A 216 -29.87 -32.13 -20.02
N ALA A 217 -28.87 -32.83 -20.57
CA ALA A 217 -28.93 -33.39 -21.92
C ALA A 217 -27.89 -34.51 -22.08
N ARG A 218 -28.35 -35.67 -22.56
CA ARG A 218 -27.58 -36.90 -22.80
C ARG A 218 -26.49 -36.72 -23.89
N PRO A 219 -25.49 -37.63 -23.96
CA PRO A 219 -24.31 -37.48 -24.82
C PRO A 219 -24.55 -37.98 -26.26
N ILE A 220 -24.01 -37.27 -27.25
CA ILE A 220 -23.88 -37.70 -28.66
C ILE A 220 -22.49 -37.20 -29.19
N PRO A 221 -21.78 -37.96 -30.05
CA PRO A 221 -20.33 -38.07 -29.98
C PRO A 221 -19.52 -37.08 -30.83
N ARG A 222 -18.24 -36.99 -30.46
CA ARG A 222 -17.15 -36.23 -31.09
C ARG A 222 -17.08 -36.40 -32.62
N ARG A 223 -16.93 -35.27 -33.34
CA ARG A 223 -16.23 -35.21 -34.62
C ARG A 223 -15.16 -34.11 -34.61
N ARG A 224 -14.04 -34.45 -35.24
CA ARG A 224 -12.78 -33.69 -35.38
C ARG A 224 -12.90 -32.57 -36.41
N ALA A 225 -12.27 -31.42 -36.14
CA ALA A 225 -11.61 -30.51 -37.10
C ALA A 225 -10.78 -29.51 -36.26
N ALA A 226 -9.46 -29.56 -36.15
CA ALA A 226 -8.39 -29.30 -37.13
C ALA A 226 -8.32 -27.84 -37.64
N LEU A 227 -7.25 -27.16 -37.19
CA LEU A 227 -6.42 -26.09 -37.79
C LEU A 227 -7.06 -24.87 -38.50
N LEU A 228 -6.61 -23.68 -38.05
CA LEU A 228 -5.93 -22.61 -38.81
C LEU A 228 -5.69 -21.45 -37.81
N GLY A 229 -4.50 -20.86 -37.61
CA GLY A 229 -3.31 -20.80 -38.42
C GLY A 229 -2.96 -19.34 -38.75
N ALA A 230 -2.32 -18.65 -37.80
CA ALA A 230 -1.30 -17.59 -37.93
C ALA A 230 -1.50 -16.30 -38.78
N VAL A 231 -0.77 -15.27 -38.32
CA VAL A 231 -0.23 -14.07 -39.03
C VAL A 231 -1.07 -12.78 -39.02
N MET A 232 -0.66 -11.82 -38.17
CA MET A 232 -0.28 -10.49 -38.68
C MET A 232 0.70 -9.80 -37.72
N VAL A 233 1.98 -9.82 -38.11
CA VAL A 233 3.01 -8.89 -37.65
C VAL A 233 3.17 -7.83 -38.74
N THR A 234 3.63 -6.66 -38.32
CA THR A 234 4.31 -5.56 -39.03
C THR A 234 3.52 -4.28 -39.36
N LEU A 235 4.18 -3.18 -38.96
CA LEU A 235 4.06 -1.77 -39.39
C LEU A 235 3.27 -0.82 -38.47
N ILE A 236 3.86 -0.51 -37.32
CA ILE A 236 3.87 0.88 -36.82
C ILE A 236 5.34 1.31 -36.79
N GLY A 237 5.71 2.13 -37.77
CA GLY A 237 7.01 2.77 -37.83
C GLY A 237 7.23 3.64 -36.59
N ALA A 238 8.46 3.58 -36.11
CA ALA A 238 8.99 4.40 -35.04
C ALA A 238 8.75 5.90 -35.34
N TYR A 239 7.72 6.47 -34.74
CA TYR A 239 7.77 7.85 -34.29
C TYR A 239 8.43 7.83 -32.92
N THR A 240 9.77 7.93 -32.89
CA THR A 240 10.45 8.39 -31.69
C THR A 240 10.07 9.85 -31.49
N VAL A 241 9.00 10.08 -30.74
CA VAL A 241 8.78 11.37 -30.09
C VAL A 241 10.02 11.55 -29.20
N PRO A 242 10.81 12.63 -29.36
CA PRO A 242 11.93 12.86 -28.46
C PRO A 242 11.36 12.90 -27.05
N ALA A 243 11.85 12.02 -26.17
CA ALA A 243 11.50 11.98 -24.77
C ALA A 243 11.65 13.41 -24.20
N HIS A 244 10.53 14.09 -24.07
CA HIS A 244 10.47 15.34 -23.34
C HIS A 244 10.63 14.93 -21.89
N ALA A 245 11.81 15.17 -21.33
CA ALA A 245 12.04 15.06 -19.90
C ALA A 245 10.93 15.83 -19.18
N GLU A 246 9.98 15.09 -18.62
CA GLU A 246 9.03 15.58 -17.63
C GLU A 246 9.80 15.65 -16.31
N VAL A 247 9.91 16.86 -15.78
CA VAL A 247 10.94 17.19 -14.78
C VAL A 247 10.40 17.14 -13.37
N GLU A 248 9.10 17.30 -13.20
CA GLU A 248 8.47 17.30 -11.89
C GLU A 248 7.47 16.14 -11.85
N ARG A 249 7.51 15.40 -10.75
CA ARG A 249 6.62 14.27 -10.51
C ARG A 249 5.18 14.73 -10.70
N ALA A 250 4.34 13.91 -11.34
CA ALA A 250 2.91 14.15 -11.27
C ALA A 250 2.51 14.25 -9.78
N PRO A 251 1.68 15.22 -9.39
CA PRO A 251 1.21 15.28 -8.00
C PRO A 251 0.58 13.94 -7.63
N SER A 252 0.53 13.58 -6.35
CA SER A 252 -0.33 12.46 -5.99
C SER A 252 -1.76 12.77 -6.50
N LYS A 253 -2.42 11.77 -7.07
CA LYS A 253 -3.78 11.87 -7.65
C LYS A 253 -4.83 12.45 -6.68
N ALA A 254 -4.48 12.71 -5.42
CA ALA A 254 -5.30 13.39 -4.42
C ALA A 254 -5.62 14.86 -4.73
N ALA A 255 -4.89 15.51 -5.65
CA ALA A 255 -5.27 16.83 -6.14
C ALA A 255 -6.43 16.69 -7.13
N GLY A 256 -7.67 16.74 -6.62
CA GLY A 256 -8.89 16.82 -7.44
C GLY A 256 -8.93 18.05 -8.36
N GLU A 257 -10.12 18.45 -8.80
CA GLU A 257 -10.26 19.62 -9.70
C GLU A 257 -9.61 20.89 -9.09
N LEU A 258 -8.60 21.43 -9.78
CA LEU A 258 -7.83 22.58 -9.31
C LEU A 258 -8.42 23.88 -9.86
N THR A 259 -8.78 24.79 -8.96
CA THR A 259 -9.23 26.13 -9.33
C THR A 259 -8.06 27.10 -9.30
N ARG A 260 -7.76 27.74 -10.44
CA ARG A 260 -6.76 28.81 -10.48
C ARG A 260 -7.22 30.03 -9.67
N ILE A 261 -6.43 30.44 -8.67
CA ILE A 261 -6.69 31.60 -7.82
C ILE A 261 -5.99 32.85 -8.37
N GLY A 262 -4.82 32.69 -9.01
CA GLY A 262 -4.06 33.84 -9.51
C GLY A 262 -2.67 33.49 -10.03
N ARG A 263 -1.85 34.53 -10.19
CA ARG A 263 -0.41 34.37 -10.47
C ARG A 263 0.38 34.46 -9.17
N THR A 264 1.44 33.66 -9.06
CA THR A 264 2.41 33.83 -7.98
C THR A 264 3.03 35.22 -8.09
N VAL A 265 3.16 35.92 -6.96
CA VAL A 265 3.71 37.28 -6.95
C VAL A 265 5.15 37.25 -7.45
N ALA A 266 5.50 38.06 -8.44
CA ALA A 266 6.81 38.06 -9.10
C ALA A 266 8.04 38.21 -8.16
N ARG A 267 7.84 38.83 -6.98
CA ARG A 267 8.86 39.01 -5.94
C ARG A 267 8.89 37.91 -4.88
N ALA A 268 7.94 36.96 -4.91
CA ALA A 268 7.91 35.83 -3.98
C ALA A 268 9.22 35.04 -4.08
N ARG A 269 9.73 34.59 -2.93
CA ARG A 269 10.88 33.70 -2.87
C ARG A 269 10.44 32.27 -3.13
N ILE A 270 11.21 31.57 -3.94
CA ILE A 270 10.99 30.19 -4.34
C ILE A 270 12.24 29.43 -3.96
N ASP A 271 12.09 28.46 -3.06
CA ASP A 271 13.15 27.53 -2.69
C ASP A 271 13.10 26.33 -3.64
N LEU A 272 14.26 25.98 -4.16
CA LEU A 272 14.47 25.02 -5.23
C LEU A 272 15.47 23.95 -4.78
N THR A 273 15.18 22.70 -5.12
CA THR A 273 16.15 21.60 -5.04
C THR A 273 16.56 21.25 -6.45
N PHE A 274 17.86 21.24 -6.75
CA PHE A 274 18.39 20.71 -8.01
C PHE A 274 19.04 19.36 -7.72
N LEU A 275 18.37 18.26 -8.09
CA LEU A 275 18.95 16.93 -8.02
C LEU A 275 19.97 16.76 -9.15
N LEU A 276 21.19 16.38 -8.79
CA LEU A 276 22.33 16.35 -9.68
C LEU A 276 22.48 14.98 -10.33
N ARG A 277 23.04 14.97 -11.54
CA ARG A 277 23.49 13.73 -12.20
C ARG A 277 24.70 13.18 -11.47
N VAL A 278 24.84 11.87 -11.47
CA VAL A 278 26.03 11.17 -10.95
C VAL A 278 26.65 10.42 -12.12
N PRO A 279 27.65 11.00 -12.82
CA PRO A 279 28.28 10.36 -13.97
C PRO A 279 28.95 9.03 -13.61
N GLY A 280 29.33 8.85 -12.34
CA GLY A 280 29.94 7.64 -11.82
C GLY A 280 28.97 6.60 -11.28
N SER A 281 27.67 6.61 -11.60
CA SER A 281 26.71 5.64 -11.05
C SER A 281 27.13 4.19 -11.28
N ALA A 282 27.55 3.82 -12.49
CA ALA A 282 28.08 2.48 -12.77
C ALA A 282 29.37 2.13 -11.99
N ALA A 283 30.16 3.11 -11.57
CA ALA A 283 31.31 2.89 -10.70
C ALA A 283 30.91 2.79 -9.23
N LEU A 284 29.86 3.51 -8.81
CA LEU A 284 29.25 3.41 -7.50
C LEU A 284 28.64 2.02 -7.29
N GLU A 285 27.86 1.51 -8.25
CA GLU A 285 27.27 0.16 -8.20
C GLU A 285 28.33 -0.93 -8.06
N ARG A 286 29.42 -0.84 -8.85
CA ARG A 286 30.54 -1.79 -8.73
C ARG A 286 31.21 -1.69 -7.36
N TYR A 287 31.43 -0.47 -6.86
CA TYR A 287 31.97 -0.27 -5.53
C TYR A 287 31.07 -0.91 -4.47
N LEU A 288 29.75 -0.71 -4.54
CA LEU A 288 28.79 -1.31 -3.61
C LEU A 288 28.81 -2.84 -3.69
N ALA A 289 28.88 -3.42 -4.89
CA ALA A 289 28.93 -4.87 -5.08
C ALA A 289 30.23 -5.50 -4.54
N GLU A 290 31.36 -4.78 -4.64
CA GLU A 290 32.68 -5.25 -4.21
C GLU A 290 33.02 -4.90 -2.75
N ARG A 291 32.22 -4.04 -2.10
CA ARG A 291 32.49 -3.54 -0.74
C ARG A 291 32.40 -4.68 0.28
N THR A 292 33.52 -4.97 0.92
CA THR A 292 33.61 -5.96 2.00
C THR A 292 33.05 -5.43 3.32
N ALA A 293 32.74 -6.35 4.24
CA ALA A 293 32.25 -5.99 5.57
C ALA A 293 33.21 -5.10 6.39
N SER A 294 34.50 -5.26 6.14
CA SER A 294 35.58 -4.50 6.78
C SER A 294 35.80 -3.10 6.18
N ALA A 295 35.24 -2.79 5.01
CA ALA A 295 35.44 -1.51 4.36
C ALA A 295 34.57 -0.43 5.03
N PRO A 296 35.17 0.65 5.57
CA PRO A 296 34.40 1.70 6.24
C PRO A 296 33.44 2.39 5.26
N PRO A 297 32.32 2.94 5.75
CA PRO A 297 31.47 3.80 4.94
C PRO A 297 32.23 5.01 4.40
N LEU A 298 31.89 5.42 3.17
CA LEU A 298 32.50 6.59 2.55
C LEU A 298 31.98 7.88 3.19
N THR A 299 32.86 8.86 3.28
CA THR A 299 32.47 10.23 3.61
C THR A 299 31.68 10.85 2.45
N PRO A 300 30.82 11.86 2.71
CA PRO A 300 30.15 12.62 1.67
C PRO A 300 31.12 13.16 0.61
N ALA A 301 32.24 13.76 1.03
CA ALA A 301 33.26 14.27 0.12
C ALA A 301 33.86 13.18 -0.78
N GLU A 302 34.20 12.00 -0.23
CA GLU A 302 34.71 10.87 -1.01
C GLU A 302 33.68 10.37 -2.03
N ILE A 303 32.40 10.30 -1.67
CA ILE A 303 31.31 9.94 -2.59
C ILE A 303 31.25 10.94 -3.75
N GLY A 304 31.25 12.24 -3.43
CA GLY A 304 31.14 13.31 -4.41
C GLY A 304 32.36 13.41 -5.33
N GLU A 305 33.55 13.16 -4.81
CA GLU A 305 34.79 13.13 -5.58
C GLU A 305 34.88 11.92 -6.51
N ARG A 306 34.48 10.74 -6.04
CA ARG A 306 34.60 9.49 -6.80
C ARG A 306 33.50 9.30 -7.83
N PHE A 307 32.27 9.68 -7.50
CA PHE A 307 31.08 9.30 -8.29
C PHE A 307 30.26 10.49 -8.76
N GLY A 308 30.21 11.57 -7.98
CA GLY A 308 29.41 12.76 -8.25
C GLY A 308 29.88 13.58 -9.46
N LEU A 309 29.19 14.70 -9.72
CA LEU A 309 29.61 15.63 -10.78
C LEU A 309 31.05 16.11 -10.55
N PRO A 310 31.89 16.24 -11.59
CA PRO A 310 33.18 16.91 -11.48
C PRO A 310 33.01 18.33 -10.92
N SER A 311 33.89 18.76 -10.01
CA SER A 311 33.82 20.08 -9.35
C SER A 311 33.70 21.22 -10.36
N ALA A 312 34.50 21.19 -11.43
CA ALA A 312 34.42 22.18 -12.50
C ALA A 312 33.04 22.26 -13.19
N ARG A 313 32.28 21.16 -13.26
CA ARG A 313 30.91 21.17 -13.79
C ARG A 313 29.92 21.71 -12.77
N LEU A 314 30.10 21.37 -11.49
CA LEU A 314 29.30 21.91 -10.39
C LEU A 314 29.45 23.43 -10.24
N ASP A 315 30.68 23.94 -10.41
CA ASP A 315 30.96 25.38 -10.37
C ASP A 315 30.34 26.11 -11.56
N ARG A 316 30.41 25.52 -12.76
CA ARG A 316 29.70 26.06 -13.95
C ARG A 316 28.19 26.10 -13.74
N LEU A 317 27.60 25.04 -13.19
CA LEU A 317 26.17 24.99 -12.86
C LEU A 317 25.82 26.11 -11.88
N THR A 318 26.59 26.27 -10.80
CA THR A 318 26.34 27.32 -9.82
C THR A 318 26.42 28.71 -10.44
N ALA A 319 27.45 28.99 -11.24
CA ALA A 319 27.59 30.27 -11.94
C ALA A 319 26.48 30.52 -12.99
N GLN A 320 25.94 29.47 -13.61
CA GLN A 320 24.76 29.57 -14.48
C GLN A 320 23.51 29.96 -13.69
N LEU A 321 23.26 29.29 -12.55
CA LEU A 321 22.12 29.60 -11.68
C LEU A 321 22.21 31.03 -11.13
N GLU A 322 23.38 31.45 -10.65
CA GLU A 322 23.58 32.80 -10.12
C GLU A 322 23.36 33.88 -11.17
N ARG A 323 23.85 33.69 -12.40
CA ARG A 323 23.56 34.59 -13.53
C ARG A 323 22.08 34.65 -13.90
N ALA A 324 21.34 33.55 -13.70
CA ALA A 324 19.89 33.52 -13.87
C ALA A 324 19.13 34.19 -12.70
N GLY A 325 19.82 34.67 -11.66
CA GLY A 325 19.22 35.26 -10.47
C GLY A 325 18.69 34.23 -9.46
N ILE A 326 19.21 33.00 -9.53
CA ILE A 326 18.96 31.90 -8.61
C ILE A 326 20.20 31.70 -7.74
N ARG A 327 20.10 32.03 -6.46
CA ARG A 327 21.24 31.96 -5.54
C ARG A 327 21.33 30.56 -4.95
N VAL A 328 22.45 29.87 -5.16
CA VAL A 328 22.75 28.61 -4.48
C VAL A 328 22.97 28.90 -3.00
N THR A 329 22.23 28.21 -2.14
CA THR A 329 22.31 28.35 -0.68
C THR A 329 23.11 27.23 -0.05
N GLU A 330 23.16 26.07 -0.70
CA GLU A 330 23.83 24.89 -0.18
C GLU A 330 24.26 23.97 -1.33
N ARG A 331 25.42 23.33 -1.15
CA ARG A 331 25.89 22.25 -2.00
C ARG A 331 26.21 21.07 -1.08
N PHE A 332 25.62 19.91 -1.33
CA PHE A 332 26.00 18.71 -0.60
C PHE A 332 27.34 18.18 -1.11
N ASP A 333 28.21 17.75 -0.20
CA ASP A 333 29.58 17.31 -0.49
C ASP A 333 29.62 16.05 -1.34
N GLN A 334 28.63 15.17 -1.18
CA GLN A 334 28.38 14.00 -2.04
C GLN A 334 27.90 14.35 -3.44
N ARG A 335 27.65 15.65 -3.71
CA ARG A 335 27.22 16.19 -5.01
C ARG A 335 25.96 15.51 -5.55
N SER A 336 25.04 15.12 -4.67
CA SER A 336 23.73 14.56 -5.01
C SER A 336 22.69 15.65 -5.30
N ALA A 337 22.77 16.79 -4.64
CA ALA A 337 21.86 17.91 -4.85
C ALA A 337 22.50 19.28 -4.53
N LEU A 338 21.86 20.33 -5.04
CA LEU A 338 22.06 21.73 -4.63
C LEU A 338 20.75 22.30 -4.12
N LEU A 339 20.80 23.05 -3.01
CA LEU A 339 19.68 23.88 -2.59
C LEU A 339 19.90 25.31 -3.07
N ALA A 340 18.85 25.93 -3.56
CA ALA A 340 18.91 27.29 -4.07
C ALA A 340 17.62 28.05 -3.81
N THR A 341 17.68 29.38 -3.89
CA THR A 341 16.53 30.26 -3.75
C THR A 341 16.54 31.36 -4.80
N GLY A 342 15.38 31.66 -5.36
CA GLY A 342 15.20 32.66 -6.41
C GLY A 342 13.91 33.45 -6.25
N ARG A 343 13.82 34.62 -6.90
CA ARG A 343 12.52 35.29 -7.04
C ARG A 343 11.68 34.58 -8.09
N ALA A 344 10.36 34.51 -7.92
CA ALA A 344 9.45 33.89 -8.89
C ALA A 344 9.73 34.33 -10.33
N ARG A 345 9.93 35.63 -10.59
CA ARG A 345 10.28 36.16 -11.92
C ARG A 345 11.60 35.64 -12.52
N ALA A 346 12.54 35.20 -11.70
CA ALA A 346 13.81 34.63 -12.14
C ALA A 346 13.63 33.15 -12.47
N VAL A 347 12.89 32.43 -11.61
CA VAL A 347 12.49 31.03 -11.83
C VAL A 347 11.67 30.88 -13.10
N GLU A 348 10.61 31.68 -13.27
CA GLU A 348 9.77 31.72 -14.46
C GLU A 348 10.61 31.91 -15.75
N ARG A 349 11.60 32.80 -15.71
CA ARG A 349 12.47 33.09 -16.86
C ARG A 349 13.44 31.96 -17.16
N LEU A 350 14.02 31.34 -16.14
CA LEU A 350 14.97 30.24 -16.30
C LEU A 350 14.28 29.02 -16.91
N PHE A 351 13.09 28.68 -16.41
CA PHE A 351 12.37 27.47 -16.82
C PHE A 351 11.37 27.70 -17.95
N GLY A 352 11.13 28.94 -18.37
CA GLY A 352 10.17 29.28 -19.41
C GLY A 352 8.70 29.04 -19.00
N VAL A 353 8.41 29.02 -17.70
CA VAL A 353 7.07 28.78 -17.14
C VAL A 353 6.48 30.04 -16.53
N ARG A 354 5.17 30.04 -16.27
CA ARG A 354 4.55 30.99 -15.32
C ARG A 354 4.10 30.24 -14.09
N LEU A 355 4.40 30.80 -12.91
CA LEU A 355 3.96 30.22 -11.65
C LEU A 355 2.56 30.75 -11.33
N ILE A 356 1.63 29.83 -11.06
CA ILE A 356 0.25 30.13 -10.72
C ILE A 356 -0.09 29.57 -9.34
N GLU A 357 -0.98 30.27 -8.65
CA GLU A 357 -1.56 29.79 -7.40
C GLU A 357 -2.89 29.10 -7.73
N VAL A 358 -3.06 27.88 -7.22
CA VAL A 358 -4.25 27.06 -7.38
C VAL A 358 -4.84 26.71 -6.02
N ARG A 359 -6.13 26.39 -6.02
CA ARG A 359 -6.87 25.84 -4.88
C ARG A 359 -7.37 24.45 -5.23
N ASP A 360 -7.31 23.52 -4.30
CA ASP A 360 -8.09 22.28 -4.41
C ASP A 360 -9.53 22.47 -3.90
N LYS A 361 -10.30 21.36 -3.93
CA LYS A 361 -11.67 21.30 -3.43
C LYS A 361 -11.80 21.54 -1.92
N ASP A 362 -10.74 21.25 -1.15
CA ASP A 362 -10.71 21.34 0.31
C ASP A 362 -10.28 22.75 0.78
N GLY A 363 -9.90 23.62 -0.15
CA GLY A 363 -9.57 25.02 0.08
C GLY A 363 -8.09 25.30 0.18
N ASP A 364 -7.24 24.27 0.09
CA ASP A 364 -5.80 24.37 0.26
C ASP A 364 -5.15 24.96 -0.99
N ARG A 365 -4.10 25.75 -0.73
CA ARG A 365 -3.43 26.54 -1.77
C ARG A 365 -2.10 25.94 -2.13
N PHE A 366 -1.87 25.79 -3.44
CA PHE A 366 -0.61 25.31 -3.97
C PHE A 366 -0.11 26.27 -5.05
N ARG A 367 1.20 26.28 -5.23
CA ARG A 367 1.85 26.87 -6.40
C ARG A 367 2.19 25.76 -7.36
N ILE A 368 1.92 25.98 -8.65
CA ILE A 368 2.28 25.06 -9.74
C ILE A 368 2.80 25.85 -10.96
N PRO A 369 3.61 25.25 -11.83
CA PRO A 369 3.86 25.80 -13.15
C PRO A 369 2.58 25.71 -14.03
N ASP A 370 2.38 26.66 -14.94
CA ASP A 370 1.21 26.71 -15.82
C ASP A 370 1.24 25.69 -16.97
N HIS A 371 2.33 24.95 -17.11
CA HIS A 371 2.51 23.82 -18.03
C HIS A 371 3.67 22.92 -17.54
N PRO A 372 3.82 21.69 -18.08
CA PRO A 372 4.86 20.77 -17.62
C PRO A 372 6.27 21.37 -17.68
N LEU A 373 7.01 21.23 -16.59
CA LEU A 373 8.37 21.74 -16.44
C LEU A 373 9.34 21.02 -17.37
N ARG A 374 10.23 21.78 -18.01
CA ARG A 374 11.34 21.27 -18.82
C ARG A 374 12.66 21.81 -18.31
N ILE A 375 13.67 20.95 -18.15
CA ILE A 375 15.02 21.39 -17.76
C ILE A 375 15.61 22.13 -18.97
N PRO A 376 16.06 23.38 -18.80
CA PRO A 376 16.71 24.13 -19.86
C PRO A 376 17.92 23.36 -20.40
N PRO A 377 18.16 23.32 -21.73
CA PRO A 377 19.26 22.55 -22.32
C PRO A 377 20.61 22.76 -21.63
N GLU A 378 20.90 23.98 -21.20
CA GLU A 378 22.11 24.37 -20.50
C GLU A 378 22.29 23.72 -19.11
N LEU A 379 21.23 23.21 -18.48
CA LEU A 379 21.26 22.52 -17.19
C LEU A 379 21.17 21.00 -17.32
N ARG A 380 20.73 20.47 -18.47
CA ARG A 380 20.42 19.02 -18.66
C ARG A 380 21.62 18.11 -18.44
N ASP A 381 22.82 18.61 -18.67
CA ASP A 381 24.08 17.90 -18.48
C ASP A 381 24.44 17.64 -17.02
N ALA A 382 23.83 18.38 -16.10
CA ALA A 382 24.17 18.36 -14.68
C ALA A 382 22.97 18.04 -13.78
N VAL A 383 21.74 18.32 -14.23
CA VAL A 383 20.53 18.21 -13.41
C VAL A 383 19.65 17.07 -13.90
N VAL A 384 19.16 16.25 -12.98
CA VAL A 384 18.18 15.17 -13.21
C VAL A 384 16.75 15.69 -13.00
N ARG A 385 16.52 16.41 -11.91
CA ARG A 385 15.21 16.95 -11.52
C ARG A 385 15.37 18.28 -10.80
N VAL A 386 14.34 19.13 -10.92
CA VAL A 386 14.20 20.34 -10.11
C VAL A 386 12.91 20.25 -9.32
N GLY A 387 13.00 20.40 -8.01
CA GLY A 387 11.85 20.44 -7.11
C GLY A 387 11.55 21.83 -6.59
N GLY A 388 10.30 22.03 -6.16
CA GLY A 388 9.84 23.20 -5.43
C GLY A 388 9.13 24.25 -6.28
N LEU A 389 8.95 24.01 -7.58
CA LEU A 389 8.09 24.83 -8.44
C LEU A 389 6.63 24.46 -8.18
N ASP A 390 6.33 23.17 -8.21
CA ASP A 390 5.11 22.57 -7.70
C ASP A 390 5.23 22.34 -6.18
N THR A 391 4.21 22.78 -5.45
CA THR A 391 4.12 22.62 -3.99
C THR A 391 2.96 21.72 -3.59
N ARG A 392 2.33 21.02 -4.54
CA ARG A 392 1.40 19.96 -4.23
C ARG A 392 2.16 18.79 -3.61
N PRO A 393 1.56 18.11 -2.62
CA PRO A 393 2.15 16.92 -2.02
C PRO A 393 2.42 15.85 -3.07
N ALA A 394 3.68 15.41 -3.15
CA ALA A 394 4.11 14.36 -4.07
C ALA A 394 3.99 12.99 -3.42
N TYR A 395 4.26 12.89 -2.13
CA TYR A 395 4.24 11.64 -1.37
C TYR A 395 3.03 11.58 -0.45
N GLN A 396 2.54 10.39 -0.20
CA GLN A 396 1.51 10.12 0.80
C GLN A 396 2.14 9.32 1.95
N PRO A 397 1.68 9.54 3.19
CA PRO A 397 2.02 8.61 4.26
C PRO A 397 1.35 7.27 3.94
N SER A 398 2.03 6.16 4.17
CA SER A 398 1.43 4.82 4.05
C SER A 398 0.64 4.52 5.32
N ALA A 399 -0.23 5.43 5.77
CA ALA A 399 -0.99 5.30 7.00
C ALA A 399 -2.47 5.06 6.74
N VAL A 400 -2.99 4.12 7.51
CA VAL A 400 -4.38 3.72 7.59
C VAL A 400 -5.17 4.55 8.61
N THR A 401 -6.47 4.73 8.33
CA THR A 401 -7.46 5.42 9.15
C THR A 401 -7.43 4.95 10.62
N PRO A 402 -7.33 5.87 11.60
CA PRO A 402 -7.31 5.50 13.01
C PRO A 402 -8.63 4.87 13.47
N LEU A 403 -8.58 3.65 14.02
CA LEU A 403 -9.76 3.05 14.66
C LEU A 403 -10.07 3.71 16.02
N PRO A 404 -11.34 4.02 16.33
CA PRO A 404 -11.73 4.56 17.64
C PRO A 404 -11.44 3.60 18.80
N ARG A 405 -11.13 4.18 19.98
CA ARG A 405 -10.79 3.52 21.27
C ARG A 405 -11.79 2.45 21.79
N THR A 406 -12.98 2.31 21.21
CA THR A 406 -14.12 1.62 21.85
C THR A 406 -14.23 0.12 21.55
N LYS A 407 -13.33 -0.48 20.76
CA LYS A 407 -13.40 -1.92 20.49
C LYS A 407 -12.60 -2.71 21.52
N SER A 408 -13.31 -3.57 22.24
CA SER A 408 -12.79 -4.54 23.20
C SER A 408 -11.93 -5.59 22.50
N GLY A 409 -10.65 -5.27 22.30
CA GLY A 409 -9.56 -6.14 21.89
C GLY A 409 -8.28 -5.37 22.17
N GLY A 410 -7.46 -5.84 23.11
CA GLY A 410 -6.36 -5.06 23.67
C GLY A 410 -5.37 -4.51 22.63
N TRP A 411 -4.87 -3.31 22.86
CA TRP A 411 -3.69 -2.76 22.19
C TRP A 411 -2.42 -3.40 22.74
N MET A 412 -1.33 -3.38 21.97
CA MET A 412 -0.02 -3.74 22.52
C MET A 412 0.62 -2.54 23.23
N GLU A 413 1.22 -2.78 24.38
CA GLU A 413 2.20 -1.90 25.01
C GLU A 413 3.60 -2.15 24.42
N PRO A 414 4.56 -1.22 24.54
CA PRO A 414 5.92 -1.43 24.03
C PRO A 414 6.58 -2.73 24.47
N SER A 415 6.37 -3.15 25.73
CA SER A 415 6.91 -4.41 26.26
C SER A 415 6.28 -5.65 25.60
N GLN A 416 4.99 -5.61 25.29
CA GLN A 416 4.28 -6.69 24.60
C GLN A 416 4.69 -6.77 23.13
N LEU A 417 4.92 -5.62 22.48
CA LEU A 417 5.48 -5.57 21.14
C LEU A 417 6.89 -6.19 21.10
N ARG A 418 7.76 -5.83 22.05
CA ARG A 418 9.08 -6.48 22.18
C ARG A 418 8.97 -7.97 22.46
N ASP A 419 7.99 -8.41 23.24
CA ASP A 419 7.77 -9.83 23.51
C ASP A 419 7.38 -10.60 22.26
N ALA A 420 6.41 -10.07 21.51
CA ALA A 420 5.85 -10.69 20.31
C ALA A 420 6.93 -10.96 19.24
N TYR A 421 7.98 -10.14 19.19
CA TYR A 421 9.10 -10.28 18.25
C TYR A 421 10.41 -10.71 18.93
N GLN A 422 10.33 -11.29 20.13
CA GLN A 422 11.47 -11.88 20.85
C GLN A 422 12.64 -10.90 21.09
N ALA A 423 12.33 -9.64 21.40
CA ALA A 423 13.30 -8.60 21.77
C ALA A 423 13.43 -8.39 23.29
N ASN A 424 12.52 -8.95 24.10
CA ASN A 424 12.58 -8.77 25.56
C ASN A 424 13.82 -9.41 26.20
N THR A 425 14.35 -10.49 25.63
CA THR A 425 15.62 -11.09 26.08
C THR A 425 16.79 -10.14 25.89
N LEU A 426 16.87 -9.47 24.74
CA LEU A 426 17.86 -8.41 24.49
C LEU A 426 17.72 -7.27 25.50
N ALA A 427 16.50 -6.79 25.74
CA ALA A 427 16.25 -5.72 26.70
C ALA A 427 16.64 -6.11 28.14
N GLN A 428 16.41 -7.37 28.54
CA GLN A 428 16.82 -7.90 29.85
C GLN A 428 18.35 -7.96 30.00
N ASP A 429 19.06 -8.21 28.91
CA ASP A 429 20.52 -8.23 28.86
C ASP A 429 21.15 -6.83 28.69
N GLY A 430 20.33 -5.76 28.73
CA GLY A 430 20.79 -4.36 28.66
C GLY A 430 20.92 -3.80 27.24
N TYR A 431 20.41 -4.50 26.22
CA TYR A 431 20.32 -4.00 24.86
C TYR A 431 19.00 -3.26 24.65
N ASP A 432 19.07 -1.93 24.62
CA ASP A 432 17.95 -1.01 24.57
C ASP A 432 18.09 0.06 23.47
N GLY A 433 19.07 -0.12 22.58
CA GLY A 433 19.45 0.83 21.51
C GLY A 433 20.50 1.85 21.94
N SER A 434 21.06 1.73 23.14
CA SER A 434 22.12 2.62 23.61
C SER A 434 23.31 2.69 22.64
N GLY A 435 23.71 3.91 22.30
CA GLY A 435 24.80 4.17 21.35
C GLY A 435 24.39 4.14 19.88
N GLU A 436 23.14 3.77 19.56
CA GLU A 436 22.61 3.84 18.20
C GLU A 436 21.83 5.14 17.95
N THR A 437 21.86 5.56 16.69
CA THR A 437 21.06 6.70 16.21
C THR A 437 20.18 6.27 15.05
N VAL A 438 18.88 6.45 15.22
CA VAL A 438 17.86 6.20 14.19
C VAL A 438 17.35 7.54 13.67
N ALA A 439 17.33 7.70 12.36
CA ALA A 439 16.77 8.87 11.71
C ALA A 439 15.41 8.56 11.07
N VAL A 440 14.47 9.49 11.23
CA VAL A 440 13.13 9.45 10.64
C VAL A 440 13.05 10.53 9.57
N VAL A 441 12.65 10.18 8.35
CA VAL A 441 12.38 11.16 7.29
C VAL A 441 10.90 11.54 7.33
N SER A 442 10.62 12.80 7.65
CA SER A 442 9.26 13.31 7.84
C SER A 442 8.90 14.38 6.83
N LEU A 443 7.74 14.25 6.18
CA LEU A 443 7.27 15.24 5.19
C LEU A 443 6.24 16.23 5.74
N ALA A 444 6.08 16.24 7.06
CA ALA A 444 5.24 17.15 7.83
C ALA A 444 5.97 17.65 9.09
N THR A 445 5.32 18.50 9.87
CA THR A 445 5.91 19.08 11.10
C THR A 445 5.66 18.16 12.29
N ALA A 446 6.71 17.82 13.02
CA ALA A 446 6.62 17.07 14.27
C ALA A 446 6.23 17.96 15.46
N HIS A 447 5.55 17.39 16.46
CA HIS A 447 5.15 18.05 17.71
C HIS A 447 5.76 17.32 18.91
N GLY A 448 6.70 17.96 19.62
CA GLY A 448 7.57 17.29 20.60
C GLY A 448 7.01 17.13 22.01
N GLU A 449 6.15 18.04 22.49
CA GLU A 449 5.66 18.04 23.88
C GLU A 449 4.78 16.81 24.17
N GLU A 450 4.06 16.34 23.18
CA GLU A 450 3.08 15.27 23.29
C GLU A 450 3.68 13.89 23.02
N PHE A 451 4.75 13.83 22.23
CA PHE A 451 5.62 12.64 22.19
C PHE A 451 6.24 12.38 23.57
N ALA A 452 6.70 13.43 24.27
CA ALA A 452 7.20 13.28 25.63
C ALA A 452 6.12 12.78 26.60
N ALA A 453 4.87 13.22 26.42
CA ALA A 453 3.73 12.71 27.20
C ALA A 453 3.45 11.21 26.94
N TRP A 454 3.52 10.77 25.68
CA TRP A 454 3.43 9.36 25.31
C TRP A 454 4.58 8.54 25.91
N ALA A 455 5.82 9.02 25.77
CA ALA A 455 7.00 8.33 26.27
C ALA A 455 6.92 8.11 27.78
N LYS A 456 6.49 9.16 28.52
CA LYS A 456 6.21 9.11 29.95
C LYS A 456 5.10 8.12 30.30
N ARG A 457 4.03 8.06 29.52
CA ARG A 457 2.89 7.14 29.76
C ARG A 457 3.32 5.68 29.74
N PHE A 458 4.24 5.33 28.84
CA PHE A 458 4.70 3.95 28.65
C PHE A 458 6.06 3.67 29.28
N GLU A 459 6.52 4.55 30.17
CA GLU A 459 7.77 4.41 30.92
C GLU A 459 8.99 4.15 30.01
N THR A 460 8.96 4.73 28.81
CA THR A 460 10.11 4.75 27.89
C THR A 460 10.93 6.03 28.09
N SER A 461 12.11 6.11 27.48
CA SER A 461 12.92 7.34 27.58
C SER A 461 12.12 8.55 27.12
N VAL A 462 12.03 9.54 28.02
CA VAL A 462 11.40 10.84 27.76
C VAL A 462 12.31 11.78 26.97
N GLU A 463 13.55 11.37 26.67
CA GLU A 463 14.45 12.15 25.83
C GLU A 463 13.75 12.43 24.49
N PRO A 464 13.50 13.71 24.16
CA PRO A 464 12.82 14.05 22.93
C PRO A 464 13.71 13.68 21.75
N PHE A 465 13.09 13.38 20.62
CA PHE A 465 13.80 13.35 19.35
C PHE A 465 14.36 14.75 19.03
N GLU A 466 15.50 14.81 18.35
CA GLU A 466 16.00 16.07 17.81
C GLU A 466 15.33 16.34 16.46
N ASN A 467 14.74 17.52 16.30
CA ASN A 467 14.12 17.92 15.03
C ASN A 467 15.11 18.70 14.15
N ILE A 468 15.41 18.18 12.97
CA ILE A 468 16.30 18.76 11.97
C ILE A 468 15.45 19.22 10.78
N THR A 469 15.23 20.54 10.67
CA THR A 469 14.48 21.09 9.54
C THR A 469 15.37 21.24 8.30
N VAL A 470 15.12 20.41 7.28
CA VAL A 470 15.75 20.52 5.97
C VAL A 470 14.93 21.47 5.10
N LYS A 471 15.52 22.60 4.71
CA LYS A 471 14.79 23.67 4.00
C LYS A 471 14.36 23.25 2.59
N PRO A 472 13.19 23.68 2.10
CA PRO A 472 12.18 24.47 2.81
C PRO A 472 11.42 23.66 3.85
N ARG A 473 11.06 24.34 4.93
CA ARG A 473 10.25 23.79 6.02
C ARG A 473 8.88 23.34 5.49
N PRO A 474 8.28 22.26 6.03
CA PRO A 474 6.88 21.96 5.79
C PRO A 474 5.98 23.19 6.04
N PRO A 475 4.94 23.41 5.21
CA PRO A 475 3.98 24.47 5.48
C PRO A 475 3.30 24.23 6.82
N LYS A 476 2.99 25.32 7.55
CA LYS A 476 2.10 25.19 8.70
C LYS A 476 0.74 24.68 8.21
N PRO A 477 0.14 23.67 8.82
CA PRO A 477 -1.14 23.13 8.36
C PRO A 477 -2.23 24.22 8.36
N THR A 478 -2.80 24.52 7.20
CA THR A 478 -3.83 25.56 7.02
C THR A 478 -5.27 25.05 7.10
N SER A 479 -5.49 23.75 6.93
CA SER A 479 -6.80 23.09 7.01
C SER A 479 -6.79 21.95 8.02
N SER A 480 -7.99 21.49 8.42
CA SER A 480 -8.17 20.38 9.36
C SER A 480 -7.65 19.05 8.79
N LYS A 481 -7.79 18.80 7.48
CA LYS A 481 -7.39 17.54 6.83
C LYS A 481 -5.88 17.25 6.90
N TRP A 482 -5.02 18.22 6.56
CA TRP A 482 -3.56 18.08 6.67
C TRP A 482 -3.05 18.01 8.11
N LYS A 483 -3.83 18.49 9.09
CA LYS A 483 -3.45 18.46 10.50
C LYS A 483 -3.54 17.08 11.14
N TYR A 484 -4.34 16.16 10.61
CA TYR A 484 -4.63 14.89 11.28
C TYR A 484 -3.84 13.71 10.71
N GLN A 485 -3.75 13.56 9.38
CA GLN A 485 -3.18 12.35 8.79
C GLN A 485 -1.65 12.32 8.83
N TRP A 486 -1.00 13.48 8.65
CA TRP A 486 0.45 13.55 8.48
C TRP A 486 1.24 13.69 9.77
N THR A 487 0.62 14.29 10.79
CA THR A 487 1.16 14.39 12.15
C THR A 487 1.03 13.05 12.87
N GLY A 488 -0.03 12.30 12.59
CA GLY A 488 -0.22 10.93 13.05
C GLY A 488 0.88 9.99 12.55
N GLU A 489 1.25 10.10 11.26
CA GLU A 489 2.38 9.37 10.66
C GLU A 489 3.68 9.54 11.45
N ILE A 490 4.07 10.80 11.70
CA ILE A 490 5.29 11.12 12.46
C ILE A 490 5.21 10.53 13.88
N GLY A 491 4.02 10.56 14.49
CA GLY A 491 3.78 9.91 15.78
C GLY A 491 4.05 8.40 15.73
N ILE A 492 3.59 7.72 14.68
CA ILE A 492 3.81 6.28 14.45
C ILE A 492 5.29 5.99 14.32
N ASP A 493 6.00 6.72 13.45
CA ASP A 493 7.43 6.55 13.21
C ASP A 493 8.25 6.67 14.49
N LEU A 494 8.07 7.79 15.21
CA LEU A 494 8.81 8.07 16.44
C LEU A 494 8.43 7.09 17.55
N GLY A 495 7.14 6.75 17.67
CA GLY A 495 6.61 5.85 18.68
C GLY A 495 7.11 4.42 18.51
N MET A 496 7.15 3.91 17.29
CA MET A 496 7.64 2.56 16.99
C MET A 496 9.14 2.42 17.25
N VAL A 497 9.95 3.39 16.81
CA VAL A 497 11.39 3.38 17.11
C VAL A 497 11.63 3.40 18.61
N ARG A 498 10.98 4.32 19.35
CA ARG A 498 11.15 4.43 20.81
C ARG A 498 10.61 3.22 21.57
N ALA A 499 9.57 2.56 21.07
CA ALA A 499 9.03 1.36 21.69
C ALA A 499 9.99 0.17 21.63
N LEU A 500 10.71 0.00 20.51
CA LEU A 500 11.69 -1.07 20.35
C LEU A 500 13.04 -0.72 21.00
N ALA A 501 13.55 0.48 20.73
CA ALA A 501 14.87 0.93 21.14
C ALA A 501 14.74 2.17 22.07
N PRO A 502 14.35 1.97 23.34
CA PRO A 502 14.02 3.08 24.22
C PRO A 502 15.20 4.01 24.53
N ALA A 503 16.45 3.60 24.39
CA ALA A 503 17.64 4.43 24.62
C ALA A 503 18.32 4.95 23.33
N ALA A 504 17.82 4.58 22.14
CA ALA A 504 18.36 5.11 20.89
C ALA A 504 18.16 6.63 20.78
N THR A 505 19.12 7.30 20.15
CA THR A 505 18.96 8.70 19.74
C THR A 505 18.07 8.74 18.50
N ILE A 506 17.05 9.60 18.50
CA ILE A 506 16.13 9.74 17.36
C ILE A 506 16.33 11.13 16.72
N LEU A 507 16.63 11.15 15.42
CA LEU A 507 16.77 12.37 14.62
C LEU A 507 15.61 12.46 13.61
N ASN A 508 14.73 13.45 13.78
CA ASN A 508 13.64 13.68 12.83
C ASN A 508 14.06 14.69 11.76
N TYR A 509 14.33 14.23 10.53
CA TYR A 509 14.62 15.09 9.39
C TYR A 509 13.30 15.50 8.72
N GLU A 510 12.80 16.68 9.08
CA GLU A 510 11.56 17.21 8.51
C GLU A 510 11.81 18.08 7.27
N THR A 511 11.00 17.92 6.23
CA THR A 511 11.07 18.77 5.03
C THR A 511 9.73 18.91 4.32
N ARG A 512 9.53 19.97 3.54
CA ARG A 512 8.29 20.15 2.77
C ARG A 512 8.05 19.00 1.80
N ASN A 513 6.84 18.45 1.81
CA ASN A 513 6.33 17.51 0.81
C ASN A 513 6.18 18.16 -0.58
N ASP A 514 7.19 17.96 -1.42
CA ASP A 514 7.28 18.24 -2.85
C ASP A 514 8.01 17.10 -3.60
N GLY A 515 8.15 17.18 -4.92
CA GLY A 515 8.72 16.12 -5.76
C GLY A 515 10.22 15.80 -5.57
N THR A 516 10.89 16.40 -4.59
CA THR A 516 12.32 16.17 -4.25
C THR A 516 12.55 15.98 -2.75
N SER A 517 11.49 15.69 -1.99
CA SER A 517 11.52 15.75 -0.53
C SER A 517 12.46 14.74 0.08
N ILE A 518 12.30 13.47 -0.30
CA ILE A 518 13.04 12.36 0.30
C ILE A 518 14.51 12.47 -0.07
N GLU A 519 14.81 12.80 -1.33
CA GLU A 519 16.18 12.97 -1.82
C GLU A 519 16.89 14.14 -1.14
N ARG A 520 16.17 15.22 -0.85
CA ARG A 520 16.69 16.35 -0.09
C ARG A 520 16.97 15.97 1.37
N ALA A 521 16.06 15.25 2.01
CA ALA A 521 16.24 14.79 3.39
C ALA A 521 17.42 13.81 3.51
N LEU A 522 17.52 12.82 2.62
CA LEU A 522 18.64 11.89 2.54
C LEU A 522 19.96 12.60 2.21
N GLY A 523 19.92 13.64 1.36
CA GLY A 523 21.07 14.48 1.07
C GLY A 523 21.64 15.14 2.34
N GLN A 524 20.78 15.72 3.18
CA GLN A 524 21.19 16.27 4.47
C GLN A 524 21.69 15.18 5.41
N LEU A 525 21.01 14.04 5.47
CA LEU A 525 21.36 12.93 6.36
C LEU A 525 22.76 12.37 6.06
N ILE A 526 23.08 12.18 4.78
CA ILE A 526 24.42 11.79 4.32
C ILE A 526 25.45 12.85 4.75
N GLN A 527 25.15 14.13 4.53
CA GLN A 527 26.03 15.25 4.88
C GLN A 527 26.34 15.28 6.39
N ASP A 528 25.32 15.07 7.23
CA ASP A 528 25.42 15.19 8.68
C ASP A 528 26.18 14.01 9.30
N ARG A 529 26.07 12.80 8.73
CA ARG A 529 26.72 11.56 9.19
C ARG A 529 26.41 11.18 10.65
N ARG A 530 25.19 11.48 11.09
CA ARG A 530 24.77 11.28 12.49
C ARG A 530 23.98 10.00 12.72
N ALA A 531 23.49 9.37 11.66
CA ALA A 531 22.68 8.15 11.73
C ALA A 531 23.08 7.17 10.61
N SER A 532 23.06 5.88 10.91
CA SER A 532 23.24 4.78 9.95
C SER A 532 21.98 3.95 9.76
N ILE A 533 20.92 4.21 10.54
CA ILE A 533 19.63 3.55 10.45
C ILE A 533 18.59 4.61 10.10
N VAL A 534 17.85 4.41 9.02
CA VAL A 534 16.84 5.37 8.53
C VAL A 534 15.52 4.67 8.31
N THR A 535 14.42 5.31 8.69
CA THR A 535 13.06 4.87 8.34
C THR A 535 12.33 5.94 7.53
N ILE A 536 11.57 5.48 6.54
CA ILE A 536 10.76 6.31 5.64
C ILE A 536 9.39 5.65 5.48
N SER A 537 8.37 6.30 6.02
CA SER A 537 6.97 5.88 5.92
C SER A 537 6.17 6.75 4.93
N TRP A 538 6.88 7.23 3.91
CA TRP A 538 6.35 8.10 2.86
C TRP A 538 6.68 7.53 1.50
N GLY A 539 5.65 7.40 0.67
CA GLY A 539 5.75 6.71 -0.60
C GLY A 539 4.78 7.23 -1.64
N SER A 540 4.69 6.46 -2.71
CA SER A 540 3.82 6.68 -3.86
C SER A 540 3.93 5.61 -4.92
N CYS A 541 2.89 5.49 -5.75
CA CYS A 541 2.91 4.61 -6.89
C CYS A 541 4.09 4.87 -7.83
N GLU A 542 4.88 3.83 -8.12
CA GLU A 542 5.99 3.92 -9.07
C GLU A 542 5.55 4.35 -10.48
N LEU A 543 4.29 4.07 -10.87
CA LEU A 543 3.76 4.44 -12.19
C LEU A 543 3.36 5.92 -12.30
N ASP A 544 3.30 6.64 -11.18
CA ASP A 544 3.06 8.09 -11.17
C ASP A 544 4.35 8.89 -11.42
N ASP A 545 5.52 8.25 -11.39
CA ASP A 545 6.81 8.89 -11.68
C ASP A 545 7.39 8.44 -13.04
N ASN A 546 8.36 9.21 -13.53
CA ASN A 546 9.08 8.91 -14.76
C ASN A 546 10.11 7.78 -14.53
N ALA A 547 10.05 6.73 -15.33
CA ALA A 547 10.95 5.58 -15.19
C ALA A 547 12.46 5.93 -15.28
N ASP A 548 12.86 6.86 -16.16
CA ASP A 548 14.26 7.31 -16.24
C ASP A 548 14.68 8.10 -15.00
N TYR A 549 13.76 8.88 -14.42
CA TYR A 549 14.00 9.55 -13.14
C TYR A 549 14.19 8.54 -12.02
N MET A 550 13.25 7.62 -11.84
CA MET A 550 13.29 6.62 -10.78
C MET A 550 14.58 5.81 -10.83
N ALA A 551 14.94 5.29 -12.01
CA ALA A 551 16.19 4.57 -12.20
C ALA A 551 17.41 5.43 -11.84
N ARG A 552 17.40 6.72 -12.19
CA ARG A 552 18.49 7.63 -11.80
C ARG A 552 18.52 7.88 -10.31
N VAL A 553 17.39 8.07 -9.63
CA VAL A 553 17.40 8.34 -8.19
C VAL A 553 17.81 7.10 -7.39
N ASP A 554 17.39 5.92 -7.83
CA ASP A 554 17.86 4.62 -7.33
C ASP A 554 19.39 4.54 -7.37
N GLU A 555 19.98 4.70 -8.57
CA GLU A 555 21.43 4.68 -8.82
C GLU A 555 22.21 5.88 -8.25
N THR A 556 21.54 6.85 -7.62
CA THR A 556 22.17 8.06 -7.11
C THR A 556 21.88 8.27 -5.64
N THR A 557 20.75 8.88 -5.27
CA THR A 557 20.42 9.20 -3.89
C THR A 557 20.50 7.98 -2.98
N TYR A 558 19.86 6.87 -3.36
CA TYR A 558 19.78 5.69 -2.50
C TYR A 558 21.10 4.89 -2.53
N ALA A 559 21.72 4.71 -3.69
CA ALA A 559 23.05 4.12 -3.81
C ALA A 559 24.14 4.91 -3.04
N MET A 560 24.07 6.25 -3.03
CA MET A 560 24.98 7.10 -2.26
C MET A 560 24.75 6.97 -0.76
N ALA A 561 23.49 6.84 -0.31
CA ALA A 561 23.19 6.56 1.08
C ALA A 561 23.77 5.20 1.51
N GLU A 562 23.65 4.18 0.66
CA GLU A 562 24.27 2.87 0.88
C GLU A 562 25.81 2.98 1.02
N ALA A 563 26.45 3.75 0.13
CA ALA A 563 27.90 3.97 0.17
C ALA A 563 28.34 4.76 1.41
N ALA A 564 27.47 5.64 1.92
CA ALA A 564 27.63 6.35 3.18
C ALA A 564 27.34 5.47 4.42
N GLY A 565 26.98 4.20 4.20
CA GLY A 565 26.73 3.22 5.26
C GLY A 565 25.43 3.47 5.99
N ILE A 566 24.36 3.74 5.23
CA ILE A 566 23.03 3.94 5.76
C ILE A 566 22.13 2.79 5.31
N ASP A 567 21.53 2.09 6.26
CA ASP A 567 20.46 1.13 6.02
C ASP A 567 19.11 1.85 6.12
N ILE A 568 18.36 1.85 5.01
CA ILE A 568 17.09 2.58 4.87
C ILE A 568 15.95 1.57 4.83
N PHE A 569 15.03 1.67 5.79
CA PHE A 569 13.78 0.93 5.83
C PHE A 569 12.65 1.78 5.25
N VAL A 570 11.90 1.22 4.30
CA VAL A 570 10.82 1.94 3.62
C VAL A 570 9.53 1.11 3.68
N ALA A 571 8.44 1.72 4.11
CA ALA A 571 7.11 1.11 4.08
C ALA A 571 6.76 0.67 2.64
N SER A 572 6.28 -0.57 2.46
CA SER A 572 6.04 -1.11 1.11
C SER A 572 4.74 -0.64 0.43
N GLY A 573 3.92 0.12 1.14
CA GLY A 573 2.62 0.60 0.69
C GLY A 573 1.46 -0.14 1.37
N ASP A 574 0.27 0.44 1.28
CA ASP A 574 -0.91 0.01 2.02
C ASP A 574 -2.12 -0.34 1.13
N HIS A 575 -1.92 -0.34 -0.19
CA HIS A 575 -2.97 -0.62 -1.18
C HIS A 575 -2.80 -2.01 -1.81
N GLY A 576 -2.23 -2.96 -1.05
CA GLY A 576 -1.92 -4.29 -1.57
C GLY A 576 -1.03 -4.21 -2.83
N PRO A 577 -1.33 -4.97 -3.89
CA PRO A 577 -0.54 -5.01 -5.12
C PRO A 577 -0.87 -3.84 -6.06
N TYR A 578 -1.68 -2.87 -5.62
CA TYR A 578 -2.20 -1.79 -6.46
C TYR A 578 -1.87 -0.42 -5.86
N ASP A 579 -0.58 -0.13 -5.68
CA ASP A 579 -0.15 1.11 -5.04
C ASP A 579 -0.62 2.42 -5.74
N CYS A 580 -1.00 2.31 -7.01
CA CYS A 580 -1.66 3.39 -7.77
C CYS A 580 -3.12 3.67 -7.41
N GLN A 581 -3.74 2.83 -6.56
CA GLN A 581 -5.05 3.04 -6.00
C GLN A 581 -5.03 4.27 -5.10
N THR A 582 -6.11 5.04 -5.13
CA THR A 582 -6.32 6.17 -4.22
C THR A 582 -7.60 5.97 -3.44
N TRP A 583 -7.63 6.42 -2.18
CA TRP A 583 -8.80 6.27 -1.30
C TRP A 583 -10.11 6.78 -1.91
N ASP A 584 -10.06 7.95 -2.56
CA ASP A 584 -11.25 8.67 -3.04
C ASP A 584 -11.47 8.52 -4.57
N GLY A 585 -10.60 7.77 -5.25
CA GLY A 585 -10.55 7.69 -6.72
C GLY A 585 -11.18 6.42 -7.28
N PRO A 586 -11.38 6.36 -8.61
CA PRO A 586 -11.89 5.16 -9.26
C PRO A 586 -10.93 3.98 -9.01
N PRO A 587 -11.45 2.74 -8.96
CA PRO A 587 -10.62 1.55 -8.77
C PRO A 587 -9.49 1.46 -9.82
N ASP A 588 -8.26 1.33 -9.38
CA ASP A 588 -7.06 1.10 -10.20
C ASP A 588 -6.48 -0.27 -9.84
N ARG A 589 -6.60 -1.24 -10.74
CA ARG A 589 -6.15 -2.63 -10.53
C ARG A 589 -4.84 -2.96 -11.25
N ARG A 590 -4.08 -1.94 -11.65
CA ARG A 590 -2.77 -2.16 -12.25
C ARG A 590 -1.80 -2.58 -11.15
N ILE A 591 -1.16 -3.74 -11.33
CA ILE A 591 -0.10 -4.16 -10.42
C ILE A 591 0.97 -3.08 -10.41
N SER A 592 1.22 -2.53 -9.23
CA SER A 592 2.14 -1.43 -8.99
C SER A 592 2.65 -1.54 -7.56
N VAL A 593 3.91 -1.19 -7.39
CA VAL A 593 4.58 -1.15 -6.09
C VAL A 593 4.90 0.30 -5.71
N ASP A 594 5.13 0.52 -4.42
CA ASP A 594 5.48 1.82 -3.90
C ASP A 594 6.93 2.22 -4.26
N PHE A 595 7.17 3.51 -4.48
CA PHE A 595 8.48 4.13 -4.54
C PHE A 595 8.59 5.17 -3.41
N PRO A 596 9.60 5.07 -2.54
CA PRO A 596 10.90 4.44 -2.82
C PRO A 596 11.10 2.99 -2.36
N SER A 597 10.09 2.28 -1.86
CA SER A 597 10.30 0.89 -1.41
C SER A 597 10.80 -0.06 -2.51
N SER A 598 10.41 0.21 -3.76
CA SER A 598 10.91 -0.50 -4.95
C SER A 598 12.38 -0.26 -5.31
N SER A 599 13.08 0.67 -4.65
CA SER A 599 14.53 0.88 -4.82
C SER A 599 15.32 -0.38 -4.48
N ALA A 600 16.43 -0.60 -5.19
CA ALA A 600 17.37 -1.71 -4.95
C ALA A 600 18.33 -1.47 -3.78
N HIS A 601 18.35 -0.23 -3.26
CA HIS A 601 19.29 0.20 -2.21
C HIS A 601 18.64 0.36 -0.84
N VAL A 602 17.34 0.11 -0.74
CA VAL A 602 16.57 0.16 0.50
C VAL A 602 16.09 -1.24 0.91
N ILE A 603 15.61 -1.37 2.14
CA ILE A 603 14.91 -2.54 2.66
C ILE A 603 13.41 -2.20 2.67
N ALA A 604 12.65 -2.83 1.78
CA ALA A 604 11.20 -2.66 1.75
C ALA A 604 10.55 -3.50 2.85
N VAL A 605 9.65 -2.87 3.60
CA VAL A 605 9.02 -3.48 4.77
C VAL A 605 7.51 -3.61 4.56
N GLY A 606 7.08 -4.86 4.38
CA GLY A 606 5.69 -5.29 4.33
C GLY A 606 5.03 -5.34 5.69
N GLY A 607 3.76 -5.74 5.69
CA GLY A 607 2.89 -5.68 6.86
C GLY A 607 2.28 -7.02 7.22
N THR A 608 2.18 -7.28 8.52
CA THR A 608 1.49 -8.46 9.08
C THR A 608 0.48 -8.08 10.16
N THR A 609 -0.47 -8.97 10.39
CA THR A 609 -1.40 -8.93 11.54
C THR A 609 -0.99 -10.00 12.52
N LEU A 610 -0.53 -9.60 13.72
CA LEU A 610 -0.36 -10.54 14.82
C LEU A 610 -1.73 -11.02 15.30
N SER A 611 -1.89 -12.33 15.50
CA SER A 611 -3.06 -12.91 16.16
C SER A 611 -2.65 -13.35 17.58
N TRP A 612 -3.50 -13.13 18.58
CA TRP A 612 -3.20 -13.42 19.99
C TRP A 612 -3.10 -14.94 20.32
N GLN A 613 -3.27 -15.84 19.35
CA GLN A 613 -3.22 -17.30 19.59
C GLN A 613 -2.42 -18.14 18.57
N GLU A 614 -2.04 -17.66 17.39
CA GLU A 614 -1.07 -18.30 16.45
C GLU A 614 -1.00 -17.54 15.11
N SER A 615 0.17 -17.54 14.46
CA SER A 615 0.49 -17.12 13.07
C SER A 615 -0.03 -15.75 12.60
N ALA A 616 0.88 -14.89 12.14
CA ALA A 616 0.48 -13.62 11.55
C ALA A 616 -0.26 -13.81 10.21
N SER A 617 -1.30 -13.02 9.94
CA SER A 617 -2.04 -13.03 8.68
C SER A 617 -1.97 -11.67 7.98
N VAL A 618 -2.10 -11.61 6.66
CA VAL A 618 -1.99 -10.35 5.90
C VAL A 618 -3.24 -10.09 5.07
N THR A 619 -3.72 -8.84 5.16
CA THR A 619 -4.65 -8.22 4.22
C THR A 619 -4.12 -6.83 3.89
N GLY A 620 -3.91 -6.52 2.61
CA GLY A 620 -3.62 -5.15 2.11
C GLY A 620 -2.18 -4.65 2.19
N ALA A 621 -1.19 -5.45 2.63
CA ALA A 621 0.21 -5.02 2.59
C ALA A 621 0.73 -4.88 1.15
N GLY A 622 1.45 -3.79 0.91
CA GLY A 622 2.09 -3.45 -0.36
C GLY A 622 3.11 -4.49 -0.78
N GLY A 623 3.06 -4.91 -2.03
CA GLY A 623 4.03 -5.87 -2.55
C GLY A 623 3.74 -6.34 -3.97
N GLY A 624 4.79 -6.74 -4.68
CA GLY A 624 4.73 -7.04 -6.10
C GLY A 624 6.09 -6.93 -6.79
N VAL A 625 6.06 -6.57 -8.07
CA VAL A 625 7.23 -6.51 -8.94
C VAL A 625 7.38 -5.07 -9.45
N SER A 626 8.56 -4.46 -9.30
CA SER A 626 8.81 -3.16 -9.90
C SER A 626 8.77 -3.23 -11.42
N THR A 627 8.20 -2.21 -12.05
CA THR A 627 8.22 -2.04 -13.51
C THR A 627 9.52 -1.38 -13.99
N VAL A 628 10.24 -0.69 -13.11
CA VAL A 628 11.42 0.12 -13.45
C VAL A 628 12.71 -0.55 -12.98
N ILE A 629 12.82 -0.82 -11.67
CA ILE A 629 14.09 -1.15 -11.02
C ILE A 629 14.53 -2.58 -11.35
N ALA A 630 15.79 -2.74 -11.78
CA ALA A 630 16.37 -4.04 -12.08
C ALA A 630 16.51 -4.90 -10.82
N ARG A 631 16.43 -6.23 -10.96
CA ARG A 631 16.65 -7.12 -9.81
C ARG A 631 18.07 -6.97 -9.29
N PRO A 632 18.26 -6.63 -8.01
CA PRO A 632 19.60 -6.54 -7.44
C PRO A 632 20.23 -7.92 -7.23
N PRO A 633 21.58 -8.03 -7.26
CA PRO A 633 22.28 -9.31 -7.10
C PRO A 633 21.95 -10.06 -5.81
N TRP A 634 21.74 -9.37 -4.69
CA TRP A 634 21.38 -9.98 -3.42
C TRP A 634 20.01 -10.68 -3.44
N GLN A 635 19.14 -10.34 -4.41
CA GLN A 635 17.84 -11.00 -4.63
C GLN A 635 17.91 -12.12 -5.70
N LEU A 636 19.10 -12.38 -6.27
CA LEU A 636 19.36 -13.47 -7.20
C LEU A 636 19.93 -14.70 -6.47
N ASN A 637 19.19 -15.20 -5.48
CA ASN A 637 19.61 -16.38 -4.70
C ASN A 637 18.48 -17.42 -4.63
N SER A 638 18.77 -18.57 -4.00
CA SER A 638 17.83 -19.68 -3.89
C SER A 638 16.59 -19.39 -3.02
N VAL A 639 16.61 -18.30 -2.24
CA VAL A 639 15.52 -17.91 -1.34
C VAL A 639 14.34 -17.35 -2.14
N VAL A 640 14.64 -16.66 -3.25
CA VAL A 640 13.64 -16.03 -4.12
C VAL A 640 13.39 -16.90 -5.34
N ASN A 641 12.27 -17.62 -5.34
CA ASN A 641 11.83 -18.42 -6.48
C ASN A 641 10.91 -17.61 -7.41
N ASP A 642 11.52 -16.70 -8.18
CA ASP A 642 10.85 -15.93 -9.24
C ASP A 642 11.77 -15.77 -10.47
N PRO A 643 11.33 -16.09 -11.70
CA PRO A 643 12.17 -16.04 -12.89
C PRO A 643 12.32 -14.64 -13.51
N GLY A 644 11.68 -13.61 -12.95
CA GLY A 644 11.71 -12.24 -13.45
C GLY A 644 13.09 -11.57 -13.32
N THR A 645 13.21 -10.38 -13.90
CA THR A 645 14.47 -9.60 -13.91
C THR A 645 14.35 -8.27 -13.17
N LYS A 646 13.25 -8.08 -12.44
CA LYS A 646 12.92 -6.83 -11.75
C LYS A 646 12.95 -7.02 -10.24
N ARG A 647 13.15 -5.90 -9.52
CA ARG A 647 13.14 -5.85 -8.05
C ARG A 647 11.78 -6.30 -7.53
N LEU A 648 11.78 -7.23 -6.59
CA LEU A 648 10.55 -7.78 -5.98
C LEU A 648 10.36 -7.20 -4.59
N VAL A 649 9.16 -6.75 -4.24
CA VAL A 649 8.81 -6.07 -2.98
C VAL A 649 7.80 -6.93 -2.19
N PRO A 650 7.87 -7.02 -0.85
CA PRO A 650 8.88 -6.42 0.04
C PRO A 650 10.08 -7.34 0.30
N ASP A 651 11.04 -6.89 1.13
CA ASP A 651 12.18 -7.70 1.58
C ASP A 651 11.89 -8.44 2.88
N VAL A 652 11.22 -7.76 3.81
CA VAL A 652 10.85 -8.26 5.14
C VAL A 652 9.47 -7.72 5.51
N ALA A 653 8.90 -8.14 6.64
CA ALA A 653 7.65 -7.61 7.15
C ALA A 653 7.69 -7.30 8.64
N GLY A 654 6.73 -6.50 9.10
CA GLY A 654 6.55 -6.16 10.51
C GLY A 654 5.09 -5.88 10.86
N PRO A 655 4.80 -5.43 12.08
CA PRO A 655 3.44 -5.21 12.56
C PRO A 655 2.77 -4.04 11.81
N ALA A 656 1.66 -4.31 11.11
CA ALA A 656 0.92 -3.32 10.32
C ALA A 656 -0.59 -3.28 10.62
N SER A 657 -1.09 -4.13 11.52
CA SER A 657 -2.52 -4.29 11.74
C SER A 657 -3.09 -3.38 12.82
N ALA A 658 -4.15 -2.65 12.50
CA ALA A 658 -4.88 -1.81 13.46
C ALA A 658 -5.54 -2.59 14.62
N PHE A 659 -5.53 -3.92 14.61
CA PHE A 659 -6.16 -4.75 15.64
C PHE A 659 -5.22 -5.19 16.76
N THR A 660 -3.91 -5.20 16.50
CA THR A 660 -2.91 -5.72 17.42
C THR A 660 -1.70 -4.81 17.57
N ASN A 661 -1.75 -3.57 17.10
CA ASN A 661 -0.57 -2.69 17.15
C ASN A 661 -0.43 -1.86 18.43
N LEU A 662 0.70 -1.17 18.49
CA LEU A 662 1.04 -0.20 19.51
C LEU A 662 0.04 0.96 19.52
N LEU A 663 -0.28 1.44 20.73
CA LEU A 663 -1.01 2.69 20.92
C LEU A 663 -0.03 3.87 20.81
N ILE A 664 -0.24 4.75 19.84
CA ILE A 664 0.67 5.83 19.41
C ILE A 664 0.05 7.20 19.71
N PRO A 665 0.85 8.26 19.99
CA PRO A 665 0.29 9.61 20.13
C PRO A 665 -0.25 10.08 18.77
N TRP A 666 -1.50 10.52 18.76
CA TRP A 666 -2.17 11.07 17.59
C TRP A 666 -2.52 12.52 17.82
N TRP A 667 -2.16 13.37 16.86
CA TRP A 667 -2.36 14.80 16.98
C TRP A 667 -3.77 15.21 16.58
N ASN A 668 -4.54 15.79 17.52
CA ASN A 668 -5.72 16.60 17.19
C ASN A 668 -5.44 18.09 17.43
N VAL A 669 -6.23 18.96 16.79
CA VAL A 669 -6.02 20.42 16.81
C VAL A 669 -6.00 21.02 18.21
N ASP A 670 -6.73 20.41 19.15
CA ASP A 670 -6.97 20.96 20.49
C ASP A 670 -6.54 20.03 21.64
N HIS A 671 -6.10 18.79 21.36
CA HIS A 671 -5.70 17.82 22.39
C HIS A 671 -4.86 16.67 21.82
N LEU A 672 -4.03 16.07 22.67
CA LEU A 672 -3.39 14.79 22.40
C LEU A 672 -4.43 13.67 22.47
N ASP A 673 -4.52 12.86 21.42
CA ASP A 673 -5.28 11.62 21.41
C ASP A 673 -4.32 10.43 21.26
N TYR A 674 -4.84 9.23 21.45
CA TYR A 674 -4.09 7.99 21.24
C TYR A 674 -4.82 7.11 20.26
N ARG A 675 -4.09 6.59 19.27
CA ARG A 675 -4.63 5.76 18.19
C ARG A 675 -3.77 4.53 17.98
N LEU A 676 -4.38 3.48 17.44
CA LEU A 676 -3.65 2.26 17.07
C LEU A 676 -2.82 2.54 15.83
N ALA A 677 -1.53 2.21 15.89
CA ALA A 677 -0.68 2.24 14.71
C ALA A 677 -1.17 1.22 13.68
N SER A 678 -1.08 1.53 12.40
CA SER A 678 -1.42 0.59 11.33
C SER A 678 -0.78 1.01 10.02
N GLY A 679 -0.81 0.11 9.05
CA GLY A 679 -0.10 0.27 7.79
C GLY A 679 1.35 -0.19 7.89
N THR A 680 1.97 -0.35 6.73
CA THR A 680 3.40 -0.62 6.59
C THR A 680 4.27 0.51 7.17
N SER A 681 3.69 1.69 7.37
CA SER A 681 4.24 2.80 8.17
C SER A 681 4.49 2.47 9.64
N ALA A 682 3.82 1.47 10.21
CA ALA A 682 4.17 0.96 11.54
C ALA A 682 5.32 -0.08 11.47
N ALA A 683 5.43 -0.78 10.34
CA ALA A 683 6.39 -1.86 10.16
C ALA A 683 7.81 -1.36 9.83
N ALA A 684 7.94 -0.33 8.99
CA ALA A 684 9.24 0.27 8.65
C ALA A 684 10.00 0.83 9.89
N PRO A 685 9.41 1.69 10.73
CA PRO A 685 10.07 2.18 11.94
C PRO A 685 10.24 1.09 13.01
N PHE A 686 9.39 0.05 13.02
CA PHE A 686 9.61 -1.14 13.83
C PHE A 686 10.94 -1.83 13.46
N TRP A 687 11.20 -2.02 12.17
CA TRP A 687 12.48 -2.60 11.71
C TRP A 687 13.67 -1.70 11.98
N ALA A 688 13.52 -0.37 11.88
CA ALA A 688 14.57 0.57 12.27
C ALA A 688 14.91 0.47 13.78
N GLY A 689 13.88 0.41 14.64
CA GLY A 689 14.08 0.19 16.08
C GLY A 689 14.70 -1.19 16.39
N ALA A 690 14.23 -2.25 15.74
CA ALA A 690 14.80 -3.59 15.88
C ALA A 690 16.27 -3.64 15.44
N THR A 691 16.63 -2.93 14.37
CA THR A 691 18.00 -2.85 13.87
C THR A 691 18.92 -2.14 14.85
N ALA A 692 18.43 -1.13 15.58
CA ALA A 692 19.22 -0.50 16.65
C ALA A 692 19.58 -1.53 17.76
N LEU A 693 18.64 -2.39 18.15
CA LEU A 693 18.94 -3.48 19.11
C LEU A 693 19.95 -4.48 18.53
N VAL A 694 19.78 -4.87 17.27
CA VAL A 694 20.68 -5.80 16.56
C VAL A 694 22.08 -5.21 16.46
N TYR A 695 22.24 -3.95 16.08
CA TYR A 695 23.55 -3.31 15.89
C TYR A 695 24.29 -3.15 17.22
N GLN A 696 23.57 -2.76 18.28
CA GLN A 696 24.13 -2.73 19.63
C GLN A 696 24.64 -4.11 20.04
N TYR A 697 23.83 -5.16 19.88
CA TYR A 697 24.19 -6.53 20.24
C TYR A 697 25.40 -7.04 19.44
N VAL A 698 25.38 -6.89 18.11
CA VAL A 698 26.45 -7.37 17.23
C VAL A 698 27.79 -6.71 17.59
N ARG A 699 27.79 -5.40 17.82
CA ARG A 699 28.99 -4.65 18.23
C ARG A 699 29.57 -5.20 19.53
N ASP A 700 28.73 -5.43 20.53
CA ASP A 700 29.16 -5.88 21.86
C ASP A 700 29.68 -7.34 21.84
N HIS A 701 29.28 -8.12 20.83
CA HIS A 701 29.77 -9.49 20.59
C HIS A 701 30.93 -9.57 19.59
N GLY A 702 31.50 -8.43 19.17
CA GLY A 702 32.64 -8.38 18.25
C GLY A 702 32.31 -8.81 16.80
N GLY A 703 31.03 -8.95 16.46
CA GLY A 703 30.59 -9.17 15.09
C GLY A 703 30.61 -7.88 14.28
N THR A 704 30.48 -8.01 12.96
CA THR A 704 30.45 -6.86 12.05
C THR A 704 29.31 -7.01 11.04
N VAL A 705 28.21 -6.28 11.24
CA VAL A 705 27.28 -5.99 10.14
C VAL A 705 27.79 -4.72 9.46
N PRO A 706 28.26 -4.79 8.20
CA PRO A 706 28.61 -3.59 7.47
C PRO A 706 27.40 -2.69 7.30
N HIS A 707 27.47 -1.47 7.85
CA HIS A 707 26.39 -0.50 7.66
C HIS A 707 26.18 -0.21 6.16
N GLY A 708 24.92 -0.13 5.75
CA GLY A 708 24.46 -0.04 4.35
C GLY A 708 24.33 -1.40 3.64
N LYS A 709 24.71 -2.50 4.28
CA LYS A 709 24.73 -3.84 3.69
C LYS A 709 23.87 -4.85 4.46
N LEU A 710 22.95 -4.37 5.29
CA LEU A 710 22.07 -5.25 6.04
C LEU A 710 21.22 -6.12 5.11
N LYS A 711 20.65 -5.56 4.03
CA LYS A 711 19.87 -6.34 3.05
C LYS A 711 20.64 -7.52 2.48
N ASP A 712 21.90 -7.33 2.09
CA ASP A 712 22.78 -8.39 1.58
C ASP A 712 22.93 -9.50 2.64
N LYS A 713 23.12 -9.12 3.91
CA LYS A 713 23.24 -10.07 5.03
C LYS A 713 21.96 -10.80 5.38
N LEU A 714 20.80 -10.16 5.30
CA LEU A 714 19.50 -10.82 5.53
C LEU A 714 19.25 -11.90 4.47
N TYR A 715 19.49 -11.59 3.20
CA TYR A 715 19.32 -12.53 2.10
C TYR A 715 20.41 -13.62 2.09
N GLU A 716 21.66 -13.30 2.46
CA GLU A 716 22.73 -14.30 2.67
C GLU A 716 22.35 -15.29 3.76
N LEU A 717 21.92 -14.79 4.93
CA LEU A 717 21.47 -15.62 6.05
C LEU A 717 20.31 -16.53 5.65
N ALA A 718 19.36 -16.01 4.86
CA ALA A 718 18.20 -16.76 4.43
C ALA A 718 18.51 -17.90 3.45
N THR A 719 19.71 -17.94 2.84
CA THR A 719 20.11 -19.07 1.98
C THR A 719 20.31 -20.37 2.76
N ASP A 720 20.56 -20.29 4.07
CA ASP A 720 20.60 -21.43 4.98
C ASP A 720 19.23 -21.59 5.67
N ALA A 721 18.51 -22.67 5.35
CA ALA A 721 17.17 -22.91 5.88
C ALA A 721 17.11 -23.00 7.42
N THR A 722 18.19 -23.46 8.08
CA THR A 722 18.25 -23.56 9.54
C THR A 722 18.43 -22.18 10.15
N ARG A 723 19.36 -21.39 9.62
CA ARG A 723 19.56 -20.01 10.07
C ARG A 723 18.32 -19.16 9.80
N TYR A 724 17.72 -19.30 8.62
CA TYR A 724 16.48 -18.63 8.25
C TYR A 724 15.35 -18.92 9.25
N ALA A 725 15.04 -20.19 9.50
CA ALA A 725 13.98 -20.59 10.44
C ALA A 725 14.25 -20.13 11.88
N SER A 726 15.53 -19.98 12.26
CA SER A 726 15.91 -19.47 13.58
C SER A 726 15.74 -17.95 13.72
N ALA A 727 15.97 -17.19 12.64
CA ALA A 727 16.01 -15.74 12.65
C ALA A 727 14.69 -15.07 12.22
N PHE A 728 13.83 -15.78 11.50
CA PHE A 728 12.57 -15.26 10.98
C PHE A 728 11.38 -16.15 11.37
N ASP A 729 10.23 -15.51 11.52
CA ASP A 729 8.92 -16.14 11.43
C ASP A 729 8.43 -16.03 9.97
N ASP A 730 8.41 -17.18 9.30
CA ASP A 730 7.96 -17.33 7.91
C ASP A 730 6.42 -17.29 7.85
N ILE A 731 5.87 -16.33 7.12
CA ILE A 731 4.43 -16.11 7.03
C ILE A 731 3.89 -16.86 5.83
N THR A 732 3.12 -17.91 6.08
CA THR A 732 2.69 -18.86 5.04
C THR A 732 1.19 -18.82 4.73
N SER A 733 0.46 -17.87 5.34
CA SER A 733 -0.98 -17.73 5.17
C SER A 733 -1.42 -16.28 5.05
N GLY A 734 -2.45 -16.04 4.24
CA GLY A 734 -2.94 -14.71 3.90
C GLY A 734 -2.70 -14.35 2.44
N SER A 735 -3.28 -13.23 2.03
CA SER A 735 -3.20 -12.74 0.65
C SER A 735 -3.33 -11.23 0.63
N ASN A 736 -2.61 -10.58 -0.29
CA ASN A 736 -2.87 -9.18 -0.66
C ASN A 736 -3.73 -9.14 -1.93
N GLU A 737 -4.72 -10.01 -2.06
CA GLU A 737 -5.54 -10.20 -3.27
C GLU A 737 -4.81 -10.90 -4.43
N SER A 738 -3.83 -10.26 -5.07
CA SER A 738 -3.16 -10.84 -6.25
C SER A 738 -2.08 -11.86 -5.91
N PHE A 739 -1.46 -11.72 -4.73
CA PHE A 739 -0.44 -12.65 -4.26
C PHE A 739 -0.92 -13.36 -3.00
N ALA A 740 -0.38 -14.56 -2.78
CA ALA A 740 -0.62 -15.37 -1.59
C ALA A 740 0.69 -15.55 -0.84
N ALA A 741 0.60 -15.53 0.49
CA ALA A 741 1.70 -15.88 1.36
C ALA A 741 2.08 -17.36 1.16
N ARG A 742 3.37 -17.68 1.24
CA ARG A 742 3.87 -19.04 0.96
C ARG A 742 5.17 -19.28 1.72
N PRO A 743 5.55 -20.55 1.94
CA PRO A 743 6.84 -20.85 2.55
C PRO A 743 8.03 -20.17 1.85
N GLY A 744 8.91 -19.56 2.63
CA GLY A 744 10.05 -18.78 2.16
C GLY A 744 9.66 -17.39 1.66
N TRP A 745 10.44 -16.84 0.72
CA TRP A 745 10.18 -15.49 0.25
C TRP A 745 8.88 -15.37 -0.56
N ASP A 746 8.07 -14.36 -0.24
CA ASP A 746 6.83 -14.05 -0.95
C ASP A 746 6.56 -12.55 -1.17
N PHE A 747 5.59 -12.26 -2.04
CA PHE A 747 5.21 -10.92 -2.50
C PHE A 747 4.43 -10.08 -1.49
N ILE A 748 4.31 -10.54 -0.25
CA ILE A 748 3.51 -9.89 0.79
C ILE A 748 4.37 -9.57 2.00
N THR A 749 5.17 -10.55 2.41
CA THR A 749 5.95 -10.49 3.65
C THR A 749 7.44 -10.63 3.42
N GLY A 750 7.87 -10.84 2.18
CA GLY A 750 9.28 -11.05 1.86
C GLY A 750 9.82 -12.24 2.64
N LEU A 751 10.89 -12.04 3.40
CA LEU A 751 11.47 -13.06 4.28
C LEU A 751 10.63 -13.34 5.56
N GLY A 752 9.56 -12.60 5.81
CA GLY A 752 8.74 -12.70 7.01
C GLY A 752 9.13 -11.68 8.09
N THR A 753 8.76 -11.95 9.34
CA THR A 753 9.02 -11.04 10.48
C THR A 753 10.25 -11.49 11.29
N PRO A 754 10.99 -10.57 11.93
CA PRO A 754 12.21 -10.93 12.64
C PRO A 754 11.92 -11.54 14.01
N LYS A 755 12.69 -12.59 14.36
CA LYS A 755 12.92 -13.02 15.75
C LYS A 755 14.14 -12.24 16.26
N ILE A 756 13.92 -11.06 16.84
CA ILE A 756 14.95 -10.01 16.96
C ILE A 756 16.20 -10.50 17.68
N ALA A 757 16.07 -11.18 18.83
CA ALA A 757 17.24 -11.72 19.54
C ALA A 757 18.01 -12.77 18.73
N ASN A 758 17.30 -13.66 18.04
CA ASN A 758 17.94 -14.71 17.24
C ASN A 758 18.60 -14.13 15.99
N LEU A 759 17.97 -13.14 15.36
CA LEU A 759 18.56 -12.41 14.24
C LEU A 759 19.85 -11.70 14.68
N ALA A 760 19.86 -11.04 15.84
CA ALA A 760 21.05 -10.42 16.40
C ALA A 760 22.18 -11.44 16.61
N ALA A 761 21.90 -12.58 17.23
CA ALA A 761 22.88 -13.65 17.42
C ALA A 761 23.39 -14.24 16.09
N ALA A 762 22.49 -14.42 15.12
CA ALA A 762 22.85 -14.96 13.81
C ALA A 762 23.72 -14.01 12.98
N LEU A 763 23.55 -12.70 13.14
CA LEU A 763 24.37 -11.66 12.49
C LEU A 763 25.68 -11.35 13.24
N ALA A 764 25.77 -11.71 14.53
CA ALA A 764 27.02 -11.56 15.28
C ALA A 764 28.08 -12.63 14.92
N THR A 765 27.65 -13.78 14.38
CA THR A 765 28.46 -14.98 14.19
C THR A 765 28.81 -15.32 12.75
N GLY A 766 28.26 -14.61 11.76
CA GLY A 766 28.54 -14.80 10.33
C GLY A 766 28.67 -13.48 9.59
#